data_AF-A0A835UNX8-F1
#
_entry.id   AF-A0A835UNX8-F1
#
_cell.length_a   1.000
_cell.length_b   1.000
_cell.length_c   1.000
_cell.angle_alpha   90.00
_cell.angle_beta   90.00
_cell.angle_gamma   90.00
#
_symmetry.space_group_name_H-M   'P 1'
#
loop_
_entity.id
_entity.type
_entity.pdbx_description
1 polymer ?
#
loop_
_entity_poly.entity_id
_entity_poly.type
_entity_poly.pdbx_seq_one_letter_code
_entity_poly.pdbx_strand_id
1 'polypeptide(L)'
;MSHQKLTSIPILVLLFLTTPIIADLNAEKQALLAFAVVVIHGRKLNWSFDTPVCSSWAGVKCALDKRHVIALRLPGFDLLGSIPANTIGKLKSLQVLSLRSNGLVFNVPSDVPSLSSLHSLFLQNNKLSGEIPNSLSADLTHFDLSYNSFTGEIPLAIQNLTRLKVLYLQNNMLSGPIPELKLPKLMRLNLSFNNLSGPIPMSLQNFPKESFLGNSLLCGPPLEPCTGIPPSPSPSPPAIPTENKKGFWDKLSLKVIIAVAAGVLALMLLVIIVLLLCILKTKSRTNTKSAKGKTNTISAKGKDVQVARGEIPKDDYSSGVQAAEKNKLVFFEGSSYNFDLEDLLRASAEILGKGSYGTTYKAVLEDGTTVVVKRLKEMVIGKREFVQQMEIIARLGAHPNVLALRGYYFSKDEKLMVYDYASNGSFSTLLHGDATTTRTQVGWFSRVKIVHAAAHGIAHIHAGGNGRFVHGNIKSSNVLLSGELDVCIADFGLASIMNTPASTSQLAVGYRAPETIQSGKFTQRSDIYSFGVLLLEMLTGKAPLQSPGRNDIMDLPRWVQSVVREEWTAEVFDVELLRFHNVEELIQMLQIAMACVARAPQQRPKMEEVIRMIEEIRLTEPDLLPSSGDRSKQIYGRHSCTVLRAAWYASPRSRASHELRGLARALLKSTVCLPAWILSFLQDLPRVCASCEMAGEDWTMVGRNGTRFLLNGRDFFVHGFNTYWLMVFATDISTRGKVIEVFEEASAVGLNVCRTWAFNDAGWRALQVSPSVYDEEVFKGLDFVVSEARKHNTRLILSFCNNWKEYGGKAQYVRWGKEAGLNLTTDDEFFLDPTIKGYYKAHVQKVLTRMNTITKVMYKNDPTIFAWELINEPRCLLDPSGDILQAWIEEMASFVKSIDPMHLLEIGMEGFYGPSTPEKLHQNPNLYYGQVGTDFIRNHQTPGIDFASVHIYSDSWIPDSFSGMHLHFVETWMQDHMNDADNILDMPVVFGEFGVSLRDERFTLECREKFISTVHRMLFKSRMRRGSGRGSLLWQLFPEGTDHMDDGYAVILSKSEPISNILSLHSQKLQLQSSFCED
;
A
#
# COMPACT_ATOMS: atom_id res chain seq x y z
N MET A 1 -25.67 65.44 -66.00
CA MET A 1 -25.17 66.49 -65.07
C MET A 1 -24.75 65.79 -63.79
N SER A 2 -23.56 65.97 -63.20
CA SER A 2 -22.34 66.63 -63.69
C SER A 2 -21.10 65.93 -63.08
N HIS A 3 -19.89 66.32 -63.50
CA HIS A 3 -18.61 65.91 -62.87
C HIS A 3 -18.41 66.64 -61.50
N GLN A 4 -17.39 66.40 -60.66
CA GLN A 4 -16.04 65.82 -60.91
C GLN A 4 -15.37 65.19 -59.67
N LYS A 5 -14.11 64.74 -59.83
CA LYS A 5 -13.31 63.85 -58.96
C LYS A 5 -12.49 64.56 -57.85
N LEU A 6 -11.94 63.71 -56.94
CA LEU A 6 -10.68 63.86 -56.15
C LEU A 6 -10.72 64.89 -55.00
N THR A 7 -10.24 64.59 -53.79
CA THR A 7 -8.87 64.11 -53.46
C THR A 7 -8.78 63.14 -52.25
N SER A 8 -7.57 62.64 -51.97
CA SER A 8 -7.23 61.59 -51.00
C SER A 8 -6.60 62.11 -49.70
N ILE A 9 -6.86 61.44 -48.57
CA ILE A 9 -6.10 61.55 -47.32
C ILE A 9 -5.76 60.13 -46.82
N PRO A 10 -4.50 59.82 -46.46
CA PRO A 10 -4.07 58.46 -46.11
C PRO A 10 -4.31 58.10 -44.64
N ILE A 11 -4.39 56.78 -44.37
CA ILE A 11 -4.34 56.23 -43.01
C ILE A 11 -2.89 56.33 -42.51
N LEU A 12 -2.60 57.32 -41.67
CA LEU A 12 -1.30 57.45 -41.02
C LEU A 12 -1.24 56.55 -39.77
N VAL A 13 -0.48 55.45 -39.86
CA VAL A 13 -0.18 54.60 -38.70
C VAL A 13 0.77 55.34 -37.77
N LEU A 14 0.21 56.09 -36.82
CA LEU A 14 0.98 56.76 -35.77
C LEU A 14 1.31 55.77 -34.65
N LEU A 15 2.54 55.25 -34.71
CA LEU A 15 3.18 54.46 -33.66
C LEU A 15 3.36 55.30 -32.38
N PHE A 16 2.32 55.37 -31.55
CA PHE A 16 2.50 55.72 -30.15
C PHE A 16 3.20 54.57 -29.43
N LEU A 17 4.53 54.69 -29.36
CA LEU A 17 5.43 53.83 -28.61
C LEU A 17 5.24 54.01 -27.10
N THR A 18 4.10 53.58 -26.56
CA THR A 18 4.04 53.14 -25.17
C THR A 18 4.75 51.80 -25.08
N THR A 19 5.89 51.76 -24.40
CA THR A 19 6.68 50.53 -24.23
C THR A 19 5.83 49.45 -23.53
N PRO A 20 5.92 48.17 -23.94
CA PRO A 20 5.41 47.09 -23.12
C PRO A 20 6.21 47.07 -21.82
N ILE A 21 5.53 47.00 -20.68
CA ILE A 21 6.16 47.13 -19.35
C ILE A 21 6.98 45.87 -19.05
N ILE A 22 8.28 45.90 -19.35
CA ILE A 22 9.25 44.87 -18.95
C ILE A 22 9.71 45.18 -17.52
N ALA A 23 8.82 44.96 -16.54
CA ALA A 23 9.14 45.11 -15.12
C ALA A 23 8.21 44.28 -14.23
N ASP A 24 8.68 43.09 -13.83
CA ASP A 24 8.32 42.54 -12.51
C ASP A 24 9.47 41.69 -11.92
N LEU A 25 9.83 40.56 -12.56
CA LEU A 25 10.89 39.64 -12.06
C LEU A 25 12.20 40.34 -11.67
N ASN A 26 12.63 41.40 -12.36
CA ASN A 26 13.85 42.14 -12.00
C ASN A 26 13.70 42.96 -10.70
N ALA A 27 12.51 43.48 -10.40
CA ALA A 27 12.21 44.12 -9.12
C ALA A 27 12.09 43.09 -8.00
N GLU A 28 11.47 41.94 -8.27
CA GLU A 28 11.44 40.80 -7.35
C GLU A 28 12.86 40.26 -7.07
N LYS A 29 13.72 40.17 -8.09
CA LYS A 29 15.14 39.81 -7.99
C LYS A 29 15.89 40.75 -7.05
N GLN A 30 15.70 42.06 -7.20
CA GLN A 30 16.29 43.08 -6.32
C GLN A 30 15.73 42.98 -4.89
N ALA A 31 14.43 42.72 -4.72
CA ALA A 31 13.81 42.57 -3.41
C ALA A 31 14.33 41.34 -2.64
N LEU A 32 14.55 40.22 -3.33
CA LEU A 32 15.16 39.01 -2.77
C LEU A 32 16.64 39.21 -2.44
N LEU A 33 17.43 39.89 -3.27
CA LEU A 33 18.82 40.22 -2.93
C LEU A 33 18.90 41.17 -1.73
N ALA A 34 17.99 42.16 -1.64
CA ALA A 34 17.90 43.04 -0.47
C ALA A 34 17.52 42.28 0.82
N PHE A 35 16.68 41.24 0.73
CA PHE A 35 16.43 40.32 1.84
C PHE A 35 17.71 39.57 2.25
N ALA A 36 18.41 38.95 1.29
CA ALA A 36 19.61 38.15 1.55
C ALA A 36 20.80 38.95 2.06
N VAL A 37 20.90 40.25 1.76
CA VAL A 37 21.96 41.14 2.27
C VAL A 37 21.76 41.52 3.74
N VAL A 38 20.52 41.58 4.23
CA VAL A 38 20.20 42.00 5.60
C VAL A 38 20.04 40.81 6.55
N VAL A 39 19.52 39.68 6.07
CA VAL A 39 19.37 38.45 6.87
C VAL A 39 20.68 37.67 6.87
N ILE A 40 21.31 37.56 8.03
CA ILE A 40 22.55 36.78 8.21
C ILE A 40 22.22 35.31 7.98
N HIS A 41 22.81 34.70 6.96
CA HIS A 41 22.55 33.30 6.60
C HIS A 41 23.77 32.41 6.90
N GLY A 42 23.62 31.43 7.80
CA GLY A 42 24.69 30.48 8.12
C GLY A 42 25.09 29.62 6.91
N ARG A 43 24.14 29.34 6.02
CA ARG A 43 24.37 28.70 4.71
C ARG A 43 24.40 29.74 3.61
N LYS A 44 25.43 29.70 2.76
CA LYS A 44 25.55 30.65 1.63
C LYS A 44 24.45 30.40 0.59
N LEU A 45 23.52 31.36 0.45
CA LEU A 45 22.57 31.37 -0.67
C LEU A 45 23.32 31.48 -2.00
N ASN A 46 22.88 30.74 -3.01
CA ASN A 46 23.47 30.77 -4.37
C ASN A 46 22.88 31.88 -5.26
N TRP A 47 22.19 32.85 -4.64
CA TRP A 47 21.53 33.95 -5.33
C TRP A 47 22.58 34.98 -5.78
N SER A 48 22.73 35.18 -7.09
CA SER A 48 23.57 36.24 -7.67
C SER A 48 22.79 37.07 -8.68
N PHE A 49 23.22 38.32 -8.88
CA PHE A 49 22.69 39.16 -9.94
C PHE A 49 22.90 38.54 -11.33
N ASP A 50 23.94 37.73 -11.50
CA ASP A 50 24.30 37.06 -12.76
C ASP A 50 23.52 35.77 -13.01
N THR A 51 22.95 35.15 -11.97
CA THR A 51 22.27 33.84 -12.08
C THR A 51 20.75 33.98 -12.30
N PRO A 52 20.11 33.11 -13.11
CA PRO A 52 18.69 33.22 -13.44
C PRO A 52 17.80 32.73 -12.28
N VAL A 53 17.01 33.65 -11.71
CA VAL A 53 16.14 33.42 -10.53
C VAL A 53 15.34 32.12 -10.64
N CYS A 54 14.51 32.02 -11.68
CA CYS A 54 13.52 30.95 -11.85
C CYS A 54 14.08 29.56 -12.21
N SER A 55 15.40 29.40 -12.33
CA SER A 55 16.03 28.12 -12.71
C SER A 55 17.37 27.84 -12.04
N SER A 56 17.77 28.62 -11.03
CA SER A 56 19.03 28.40 -10.31
C SER A 56 19.01 28.80 -8.84
N TRP A 57 18.12 29.70 -8.40
CA TRP A 57 18.13 30.19 -7.03
C TRP A 57 17.48 29.21 -6.05
N ALA A 58 18.25 28.77 -5.06
CA ALA A 58 17.79 27.85 -4.03
C ALA A 58 16.57 28.41 -3.29
N GLY A 59 15.53 27.58 -3.13
CA GLY A 59 14.31 27.96 -2.42
C GLY A 59 13.33 28.85 -3.19
N VAL A 60 13.60 29.22 -4.45
CA VAL A 60 12.72 30.12 -5.24
C VAL A 60 12.01 29.35 -6.36
N LYS A 61 10.69 29.49 -6.46
CA LYS A 61 9.87 28.94 -7.55
C LYS A 61 9.05 30.03 -8.22
N CYS A 62 9.13 30.11 -9.55
CA CYS A 62 8.36 31.06 -10.35
C CYS A 62 7.09 30.43 -10.96
N ALA A 63 6.21 31.29 -11.48
CA ALA A 63 5.09 30.90 -12.33
C ALA A 63 5.55 30.21 -13.63
N LEU A 64 4.61 29.53 -14.31
CA LEU A 64 4.86 28.79 -15.56
C LEU A 64 5.43 29.67 -16.69
N ASP A 65 5.05 30.94 -16.74
CA ASP A 65 5.56 31.94 -17.68
C ASP A 65 6.95 32.49 -17.32
N LYS A 66 7.48 32.12 -16.15
CA LYS A 66 8.73 32.58 -15.55
C LYS A 66 8.81 34.10 -15.32
N ARG A 67 7.67 34.80 -15.19
CA ARG A 67 7.62 36.27 -15.03
C ARG A 67 7.54 36.77 -13.59
N HIS A 68 7.10 35.92 -12.66
CA HIS A 68 6.90 36.26 -11.25
C HIS A 68 7.26 35.10 -10.31
N VAL A 69 7.70 35.40 -9.10
CA VAL A 69 7.96 34.46 -8.00
C VAL A 69 6.65 34.09 -7.30
N ILE A 70 6.33 32.80 -7.26
CA ILE A 70 5.11 32.28 -6.60
C ILE A 70 5.40 31.54 -5.30
N ALA A 71 6.64 31.09 -5.05
CA ALA A 71 7.02 30.56 -3.75
C ALA A 71 8.47 30.91 -3.37
N LEU A 72 8.64 31.21 -2.08
CA LEU A 72 9.93 31.36 -1.40
C LEU A 72 9.95 30.40 -0.21
N ARG A 73 10.87 29.45 -0.23
CA ARG A 73 10.99 28.36 0.75
C ARG A 73 12.46 28.23 1.19
N LEU A 74 12.78 28.78 2.36
CA LEU A 74 14.10 28.70 2.99
C LEU A 74 14.02 28.07 4.40
N PRO A 75 13.46 26.85 4.56
CA PRO A 75 13.48 26.16 5.85
C PRO A 75 14.91 25.75 6.23
N GLY A 76 15.33 25.98 7.49
CA GLY A 76 16.61 25.45 7.98
C GLY A 76 17.87 25.97 7.26
N PHE A 77 17.85 27.19 6.73
CA PHE A 77 19.00 27.85 6.10
C PHE A 77 19.94 28.55 7.10
N ASP A 78 19.67 28.36 8.39
CA ASP A 78 20.38 29.02 9.49
C ASP A 78 20.29 30.55 9.35
N LEU A 79 19.09 31.06 8.98
CA LEU A 79 18.78 32.48 8.85
C LEU A 79 18.64 33.14 10.23
N LEU A 80 19.31 34.27 10.43
CA LEU A 80 19.40 35.01 11.68
C LEU A 80 19.12 36.51 11.46
N GLY A 81 18.57 37.16 12.49
CA GLY A 81 18.16 38.57 12.44
C GLY A 81 16.65 38.74 12.20
N SER A 82 16.21 39.98 11.96
CA SER A 82 14.83 40.29 11.61
C SER A 82 14.54 40.00 10.14
N ILE A 83 13.26 39.74 9.83
CA ILE A 83 12.78 39.81 8.45
C ILE A 83 12.76 41.31 8.05
N PRO A 84 13.49 41.74 6.99
CA PRO A 84 13.53 43.15 6.60
C PRO A 84 12.24 43.58 5.89
N ALA A 85 11.56 44.60 6.42
CA ALA A 85 10.39 45.22 5.80
C ALA A 85 10.68 45.77 4.39
N ASN A 86 9.68 45.80 3.52
CA ASN A 86 9.79 46.23 2.12
C ASN A 86 10.77 45.39 1.28
N THR A 87 11.02 44.14 1.65
CA THR A 87 11.72 43.14 0.82
C THR A 87 10.72 42.12 0.28
N ILE A 88 10.43 41.06 1.03
CA ILE A 88 9.46 40.00 0.67
C ILE A 88 8.07 40.59 0.36
N GLY A 89 7.63 41.64 1.07
CA GLY A 89 6.37 42.34 0.79
C GLY A 89 6.27 43.01 -0.59
N LYS A 90 7.33 43.02 -1.41
CA LYS A 90 7.30 43.43 -2.82
C LYS A 90 6.86 42.31 -3.77
N LEU A 91 6.95 41.05 -3.37
CA LEU A 91 6.65 39.86 -4.20
C LEU A 91 5.12 39.69 -4.33
N LYS A 92 4.47 40.49 -5.17
CA LYS A 92 3.00 40.59 -5.20
C LYS A 92 2.31 39.31 -5.64
N SER A 93 2.99 38.48 -6.43
CA SER A 93 2.51 37.17 -6.90
C SER A 93 2.81 36.00 -5.95
N LEU A 94 3.42 36.25 -4.78
CA LEU A 94 3.86 35.21 -3.86
C LEU A 94 2.67 34.47 -3.23
N GLN A 95 2.60 33.16 -3.46
CA GLN A 95 1.54 32.26 -2.96
C GLN A 95 1.98 31.48 -1.72
N VAL A 96 3.26 31.12 -1.62
CA VAL A 96 3.80 30.35 -0.49
C VAL A 96 5.06 31.00 0.06
N LEU A 97 5.05 31.34 1.35
CA LEU A 97 6.24 31.74 2.09
C LEU A 97 6.53 30.71 3.18
N SER A 98 7.75 30.17 3.20
CA SER A 98 8.24 29.32 4.27
C SER A 98 9.64 29.76 4.71
N LEU A 99 9.75 30.23 5.96
CA LEU A 99 10.99 30.60 6.64
C LEU A 99 11.13 29.85 7.98
N ARG A 100 10.42 28.72 8.14
CA ARG A 100 10.42 27.89 9.36
C ARG A 100 11.81 27.36 9.73
N SER A 101 11.94 26.90 10.99
CA SER A 101 13.13 26.15 11.45
C SER A 101 14.44 26.93 11.29
N ASN A 102 14.39 28.24 11.48
CA ASN A 102 15.53 29.17 11.42
C ASN A 102 15.74 29.84 12.80
N GLY A 103 16.66 30.81 12.88
CA GLY A 103 16.88 31.64 14.07
C GLY A 103 16.43 33.09 13.90
N LEU A 104 15.36 33.33 13.10
CA LEU A 104 14.82 34.67 12.89
C LEU A 104 14.23 35.22 14.19
N VAL A 105 14.40 36.53 14.42
CA VAL A 105 14.07 37.24 15.67
C VAL A 105 13.25 38.50 15.39
N PHE A 106 12.65 39.07 16.45
CA PHE A 106 11.78 40.25 16.40
C PHE A 106 10.47 40.02 15.62
N ASN A 107 9.75 41.11 15.37
CA ASN A 107 8.39 41.11 14.82
C ASN A 107 8.37 40.77 13.32
N VAL A 108 7.29 40.15 12.86
CA VAL A 108 7.02 39.96 11.43
C VAL A 108 6.57 41.29 10.81
N PRO A 109 7.24 41.82 9.77
CA PRO A 109 6.82 43.04 9.09
C PRO A 109 5.41 42.92 8.51
N SER A 110 4.58 43.95 8.70
CA SER A 110 3.17 43.91 8.29
C SER A 110 2.97 43.81 6.77
N ASP A 111 3.96 44.19 5.95
CA ASP A 111 3.94 44.05 4.50
C ASP A 111 4.08 42.60 3.99
N VAL A 112 4.44 41.65 4.86
CA VAL A 112 4.63 40.23 4.50
C VAL A 112 3.33 39.41 4.66
N PRO A 113 2.62 39.41 5.82
CA PRO A 113 1.33 38.70 5.93
C PRO A 113 0.21 39.33 5.08
N SER A 114 0.33 40.61 4.70
CA SER A 114 -0.65 41.34 3.87
C SER A 114 -0.46 41.16 2.37
N LEU A 115 0.40 40.25 1.91
CA LEU A 115 0.59 39.94 0.48
C LEU A 115 -0.69 39.32 -0.10
N SER A 116 -1.37 40.04 -0.99
CA SER A 116 -2.72 39.69 -1.49
C SER A 116 -2.85 38.30 -2.12
N SER A 117 -1.77 37.74 -2.67
CA SER A 117 -1.74 36.42 -3.29
C SER A 117 -1.32 35.29 -2.34
N LEU A 118 -1.01 35.59 -1.08
CA LEU A 118 -0.42 34.63 -0.14
C LEU A 118 -1.45 33.63 0.37
N HIS A 119 -1.25 32.35 0.01
CA HIS A 119 -2.10 31.21 0.34
C HIS A 119 -1.55 30.38 1.51
N SER A 120 -0.23 30.36 1.73
CA SER A 120 0.40 29.60 2.82
C SER A 120 1.57 30.37 3.44
N LEU A 121 1.55 30.53 4.77
CA LEU A 121 2.56 31.21 5.55
C LEU A 121 3.07 30.30 6.68
N PHE A 122 4.35 29.92 6.60
CA PHE A 122 5.02 29.00 7.52
C PHE A 122 6.26 29.67 8.15
N LEU A 123 6.13 30.10 9.41
CA LEU A 123 7.19 30.76 10.18
C LEU A 123 7.56 30.00 11.48
N GLN A 124 7.06 28.78 11.65
CA GLN A 124 7.21 28.00 12.88
C GLN A 124 8.66 27.63 13.20
N ASN A 125 8.95 27.28 14.45
CA ASN A 125 10.31 26.94 14.92
C ASN A 125 11.31 28.09 14.63
N ASN A 126 11.03 29.28 15.14
CA ASN A 126 11.90 30.46 15.07
C ASN A 126 11.98 31.13 16.46
N LYS A 127 12.51 32.35 16.53
CA LYS A 127 12.56 33.20 17.73
C LYS A 127 11.82 34.52 17.50
N LEU A 128 10.83 34.53 16.60
CA LEU A 128 10.02 35.70 16.26
C LEU A 128 9.17 36.11 17.47
N SER A 129 8.90 37.40 17.63
CA SER A 129 8.24 37.95 18.81
C SER A 129 7.31 39.12 18.49
N GLY A 130 6.71 39.73 19.52
CA GLY A 130 5.71 40.79 19.36
C GLY A 130 4.34 40.23 18.99
N GLU A 131 3.45 41.11 18.54
CA GLU A 131 2.04 40.76 18.24
C GLU A 131 1.87 40.14 16.84
N ILE A 132 0.85 39.29 16.67
CA ILE A 132 0.46 38.77 15.36
C ILE A 132 -0.20 39.92 14.56
N PRO A 133 0.31 40.28 13.36
CA PRO A 133 -0.20 41.44 12.63
C PRO A 133 -1.69 41.33 12.26
N ASN A 134 -2.44 42.41 12.45
CA ASN A 134 -3.85 42.52 12.05
C ASN A 134 -4.06 42.55 10.51
N SER A 135 -3.02 42.84 9.73
CA SER A 135 -3.10 42.91 8.26
C SER A 135 -2.74 41.56 7.64
N LEU A 136 -3.74 40.70 7.43
CA LEU A 136 -3.58 39.34 6.90
C LEU A 136 -4.21 39.18 5.50
N SER A 137 -3.56 38.40 4.62
CA SER A 137 -4.09 38.00 3.32
C SER A 137 -5.36 37.17 3.45
N ALA A 138 -6.46 37.61 2.84
CA ALA A 138 -7.75 36.92 2.85
C ALA A 138 -7.73 35.54 2.17
N ASP A 139 -6.72 35.27 1.34
CA ASP A 139 -6.56 34.02 0.60
C ASP A 139 -5.78 32.93 1.35
N LEU A 140 -5.34 33.22 2.59
CA LEU A 140 -4.65 32.25 3.45
C LEU A 140 -5.47 30.96 3.67
N THR A 141 -4.81 29.85 3.39
CA THR A 141 -5.29 28.47 3.58
C THR A 141 -4.52 27.75 4.69
N HIS A 142 -3.24 28.08 4.88
CA HIS A 142 -2.37 27.54 5.93
C HIS A 142 -1.63 28.70 6.62
N PHE A 143 -1.74 28.78 7.94
CA PHE A 143 -1.07 29.79 8.75
C PHE A 143 -0.45 29.12 9.98
N ASP A 144 0.88 29.09 10.04
CA ASP A 144 1.64 28.45 11.10
C ASP A 144 2.71 29.41 11.66
N LEU A 145 2.51 29.79 12.92
CA LEU A 145 3.40 30.61 13.73
C LEU A 145 3.89 29.85 14.99
N SER A 146 3.68 28.55 15.06
CA SER A 146 3.96 27.75 16.25
C SER A 146 5.46 27.73 16.64
N TYR A 147 5.77 27.42 17.90
CA TYR A 147 7.15 27.36 18.42
C TYR A 147 7.93 28.66 18.14
N ASN A 148 7.45 29.75 18.71
CA ASN A 148 8.00 31.10 18.63
C ASN A 148 7.78 31.84 19.96
N SER A 149 8.02 33.15 19.97
CA SER A 149 7.87 34.05 21.13
C SER A 149 6.80 35.13 20.90
N PHE A 150 5.75 34.86 20.11
CA PHE A 150 4.66 35.81 19.87
C PHE A 150 3.86 36.09 21.15
N THR A 151 3.42 37.33 21.32
CA THR A 151 2.75 37.88 22.52
C THR A 151 1.46 38.61 22.14
N GLY A 152 0.63 38.96 23.13
CA GLY A 152 -0.61 39.70 22.91
C GLY A 152 -1.78 38.79 22.51
N GLU A 153 -2.89 39.39 22.08
CA GLU A 153 -4.13 38.65 21.78
C GLU A 153 -4.12 38.00 20.38
N ILE A 154 -4.98 36.99 20.19
CA ILE A 154 -5.24 36.42 18.87
C ILE A 154 -6.07 37.44 18.06
N PRO A 155 -5.56 38.00 16.94
CA PRO A 155 -6.20 39.14 16.29
C PRO A 155 -7.51 38.76 15.61
N LEU A 156 -8.55 39.59 15.80
CA LEU A 156 -9.87 39.44 15.20
C LEU A 156 -9.84 39.34 13.66
N ALA A 157 -8.81 39.89 13.01
CA ALA A 157 -8.60 39.75 11.57
C ALA A 157 -8.58 38.29 11.07
N ILE A 158 -8.17 37.34 11.91
CA ILE A 158 -8.19 35.90 11.59
C ILE A 158 -9.62 35.41 11.28
N GLN A 159 -10.66 36.03 11.84
CA GLN A 159 -12.07 35.70 11.57
C GLN A 159 -12.45 35.90 10.09
N ASN A 160 -11.77 36.80 9.38
CA ASN A 160 -12.05 37.11 7.97
C ASN A 160 -11.43 36.08 6.99
N LEU A 161 -10.58 35.17 7.48
CA LEU A 161 -9.84 34.21 6.65
C LEU A 161 -10.71 33.01 6.24
N THR A 162 -11.80 33.26 5.51
CA THR A 162 -12.82 32.24 5.14
C THR A 162 -12.28 31.05 4.33
N ARG A 163 -11.06 31.13 3.79
CA ARG A 163 -10.34 30.08 3.07
C ARG A 163 -9.41 29.23 3.96
N LEU A 164 -9.21 29.60 5.22
CA LEU A 164 -8.26 28.97 6.14
C LEU A 164 -8.67 27.53 6.48
N LYS A 165 -7.72 26.59 6.31
CA LYS A 165 -7.85 25.16 6.61
C LYS A 165 -7.03 24.74 7.83
N VAL A 166 -5.87 25.36 8.04
CA VAL A 166 -4.94 25.04 9.12
C VAL A 166 -4.51 26.33 9.83
N LEU A 167 -4.68 26.36 11.15
CA LEU A 167 -4.20 27.44 12.04
C LEU A 167 -3.42 26.85 13.21
N TYR A 168 -2.11 27.08 13.24
CA TYR A 168 -1.20 26.59 14.28
C TYR A 168 -0.48 27.77 14.95
N LEU A 169 -0.76 27.97 16.24
CA LEU A 169 -0.20 29.04 17.08
C LEU A 169 0.43 28.48 18.38
N GLN A 170 0.51 27.14 18.51
CA GLN A 170 0.96 26.49 19.74
C GLN A 170 2.41 26.80 20.13
N ASN A 171 2.74 26.74 21.42
CA ASN A 171 4.06 27.08 21.95
C ASN A 171 4.47 28.51 21.58
N ASN A 172 3.73 29.48 22.14
CA ASN A 172 3.96 30.91 22.09
C ASN A 172 3.57 31.54 23.44
N MET A 173 3.58 32.87 23.55
CA MET A 173 3.18 33.65 24.74
C MET A 173 1.90 34.47 24.49
N LEU A 174 1.00 33.98 23.62
CA LEU A 174 -0.27 34.64 23.33
C LEU A 174 -1.17 34.63 24.56
N SER A 175 -1.96 35.69 24.74
CA SER A 175 -2.77 35.93 25.94
C SER A 175 -4.16 36.45 25.60
N GLY A 176 -4.98 36.70 26.63
CA GLY A 176 -6.35 37.17 26.46
C GLY A 176 -7.32 36.07 25.99
N PRO A 177 -8.56 36.46 25.62
CA PRO A 177 -9.58 35.52 25.19
C PRO A 177 -9.34 35.00 23.77
N ILE A 178 -9.78 33.77 23.50
CA ILE A 178 -9.87 33.28 22.11
C ILE A 178 -11.08 33.97 21.44
N PRO A 179 -10.92 34.65 20.29
CA PRO A 179 -12.03 35.25 19.57
C PRO A 179 -12.96 34.19 18.93
N GLU A 180 -14.21 34.56 18.66
CA GLU A 180 -15.22 33.72 18.01
C GLU A 180 -14.91 33.52 16.51
N LEU A 181 -13.91 32.69 16.21
CA LEU A 181 -13.42 32.41 14.86
C LEU A 181 -14.43 31.51 14.10
N LYS A 182 -15.31 32.12 13.31
CA LYS A 182 -16.32 31.43 12.49
C LYS A 182 -15.76 31.05 11.12
N LEU A 183 -14.82 30.10 11.10
CA LEU A 183 -14.06 29.71 9.90
C LEU A 183 -14.58 28.41 9.29
N PRO A 184 -15.40 28.46 8.21
CA PRO A 184 -16.18 27.30 7.73
C PRO A 184 -15.35 26.22 7.02
N LYS A 185 -14.06 26.48 6.77
CA LYS A 185 -13.13 25.55 6.12
C LYS A 185 -12.00 25.07 7.04
N LEU A 186 -12.00 25.50 8.31
CA LEU A 186 -10.94 25.16 9.26
C LEU A 186 -11.03 23.68 9.65
N MET A 187 -10.02 22.90 9.27
CA MET A 187 -9.95 21.45 9.51
C MET A 187 -8.95 21.09 10.62
N ARG A 188 -7.95 21.94 10.86
CA ARG A 188 -6.93 21.74 11.90
C ARG A 188 -6.67 23.04 12.65
N LEU A 189 -6.74 22.96 13.97
CA LEU A 189 -6.47 24.07 14.90
C LEU A 189 -5.52 23.57 16.00
N ASN A 190 -4.55 24.39 16.39
CA ASN A 190 -3.79 24.15 17.61
C ASN A 190 -3.35 25.48 18.25
N LEU A 191 -3.79 25.71 19.49
CA LEU A 191 -3.54 26.90 20.33
C LEU A 191 -2.87 26.51 21.66
N SER A 192 -2.43 25.26 21.79
CA SER A 192 -1.87 24.73 23.05
C SER A 192 -0.58 25.42 23.47
N PHE A 193 -0.23 25.35 24.76
CA PHE A 193 0.98 25.95 25.34
C PHE A 193 1.11 27.45 24.98
N ASN A 194 0.13 28.21 25.43
CA ASN A 194 0.06 29.67 25.42
C ASN A 194 -0.47 30.15 26.79
N ASN A 195 -0.70 31.45 26.96
CA ASN A 195 -1.27 32.07 28.16
C ASN A 195 -2.71 32.59 27.94
N LEU A 196 -3.49 31.89 27.11
CA LEU A 196 -4.87 32.25 26.76
C LEU A 196 -5.83 32.02 27.95
N SER A 197 -6.93 32.78 27.98
CA SER A 197 -7.86 32.81 29.12
C SER A 197 -9.34 32.80 28.73
N GLY A 198 -10.20 32.41 29.66
CA GLY A 198 -11.67 32.45 29.50
C GLY A 198 -12.28 31.24 28.78
N PRO A 199 -13.55 31.34 28.36
CA PRO A 199 -14.28 30.22 27.77
C PRO A 199 -13.84 29.96 26.31
N ILE A 200 -13.73 28.69 25.93
CA ILE A 200 -13.50 28.30 24.53
C ILE A 200 -14.74 28.63 23.67
N PRO A 201 -14.62 29.44 22.60
CA PRO A 201 -15.72 29.85 21.72
C PRO A 201 -16.48 28.68 21.10
N MET A 202 -17.79 28.84 20.92
CA MET A 202 -18.68 27.76 20.44
C MET A 202 -18.28 27.22 19.06
N SER A 203 -17.75 28.08 18.18
CA SER A 203 -17.25 27.65 16.86
C SER A 203 -16.07 26.68 16.93
N LEU A 204 -15.32 26.64 18.04
CA LEU A 204 -14.06 25.91 18.17
C LEU A 204 -14.15 24.65 19.05
N GLN A 205 -15.26 24.43 19.76
CA GLN A 205 -15.43 23.29 20.68
C GLN A 205 -15.44 21.90 19.99
N ASN A 206 -15.50 21.87 18.66
CA ASN A 206 -15.39 20.65 17.85
C ASN A 206 -13.94 20.17 17.64
N PHE A 207 -12.94 20.99 17.96
CA PHE A 207 -11.53 20.59 17.88
C PHE A 207 -11.13 19.73 19.10
N PRO A 208 -10.12 18.84 18.97
CA PRO A 208 -9.72 17.93 20.05
C PRO A 208 -9.19 18.69 21.28
N LYS A 209 -9.23 18.05 22.46
CA LYS A 209 -8.80 18.66 23.74
C LYS A 209 -7.35 19.15 23.66
N GLU A 210 -6.53 18.39 22.96
CA GLU A 210 -5.11 18.56 22.70
C GLU A 210 -4.82 19.92 22.05
N SER A 211 -5.74 20.47 21.24
CA SER A 211 -5.62 21.79 20.61
C SER A 211 -5.63 22.97 21.61
N PHE A 212 -5.97 22.75 22.88
CA PHE A 212 -6.13 23.81 23.88
C PHE A 212 -5.30 23.61 25.17
N LEU A 213 -4.65 22.45 25.34
CA LEU A 213 -3.85 22.11 26.53
C LEU A 213 -2.75 23.13 26.83
N GLY A 214 -2.26 23.16 28.07
CA GLY A 214 -1.15 24.04 28.48
C GLY A 214 -1.51 25.51 28.69
N ASN A 215 -2.71 25.95 28.31
CA ASN A 215 -3.27 27.24 28.71
C ASN A 215 -3.95 27.11 30.08
N SER A 216 -3.39 27.74 31.12
CA SER A 216 -3.84 27.57 32.52
C SER A 216 -5.15 28.28 32.85
N LEU A 217 -5.58 29.25 32.04
CA LEU A 217 -6.77 30.08 32.27
C LEU A 217 -7.92 29.81 31.28
N LEU A 218 -7.77 28.86 30.35
CA LEU A 218 -8.86 28.43 29.46
C LEU A 218 -9.81 27.44 30.15
N CYS A 219 -11.11 27.55 29.85
CA CYS A 219 -12.14 26.65 30.36
C CYS A 219 -13.29 26.44 29.36
N GLY A 220 -14.19 25.51 29.69
CA GLY A 220 -15.29 25.10 28.79
C GLY A 220 -14.87 24.04 27.77
N PRO A 221 -15.83 23.36 27.12
CA PRO A 221 -15.54 22.22 26.24
C PRO A 221 -14.58 22.58 25.09
N PRO A 222 -13.62 21.73 24.71
CA PRO A 222 -13.35 20.36 25.20
C PRO A 222 -12.54 20.27 26.52
N LEU A 223 -12.18 21.39 27.16
CA LEU A 223 -11.61 21.41 28.52
C LEU A 223 -12.72 21.24 29.58
N GLU A 224 -12.35 21.28 30.85
CA GLU A 224 -13.31 21.21 31.96
C GLU A 224 -14.13 22.52 32.08
N PRO A 225 -15.37 22.48 32.59
CA PRO A 225 -16.25 23.65 32.66
C PRO A 225 -15.69 24.82 33.49
N CYS A 226 -16.03 26.05 33.10
CA CYS A 226 -15.65 27.26 33.83
C CYS A 226 -16.30 27.31 35.22
N THR A 227 -15.52 27.14 36.28
CA THR A 227 -15.99 27.21 37.68
C THR A 227 -16.15 28.66 38.13
N GLY A 228 -17.34 29.26 37.96
CA GLY A 228 -17.50 30.70 38.21
C GLY A 228 -18.90 31.29 38.36
N ILE A 229 -19.97 30.50 38.52
CA ILE A 229 -21.32 31.02 38.87
C ILE A 229 -21.96 30.09 39.93
N PRO A 230 -22.48 30.60 41.06
CA PRO A 230 -23.11 29.77 42.09
C PRO A 230 -24.54 29.36 41.71
N PRO A 231 -24.97 28.13 42.04
CA PRO A 231 -26.38 27.74 41.93
C PRO A 231 -27.22 28.40 43.03
N SER A 232 -28.39 28.92 42.68
CA SER A 232 -29.40 29.29 43.68
C SER A 232 -30.07 28.03 44.26
N PRO A 233 -30.44 28.03 45.56
CA PRO A 233 -30.95 26.82 46.23
C PRO A 233 -32.39 26.48 45.84
N SER A 234 -32.66 25.18 45.68
CA SER A 234 -34.01 24.65 45.45
C SER A 234 -34.85 24.64 46.74
N PRO A 235 -36.15 24.99 46.69
CA PRO A 235 -37.07 24.82 47.81
C PRO A 235 -37.65 23.39 47.89
N SER A 236 -38.03 22.98 49.10
CA SER A 236 -38.74 21.72 49.40
C SER A 236 -40.14 22.03 50.02
N PRO A 237 -41.01 21.06 50.38
CA PRO A 237 -42.37 21.01 49.84
C PRO A 237 -43.45 21.71 50.70
N PRO A 238 -44.64 21.99 50.13
CA PRO A 238 -45.68 22.82 50.77
C PRO A 238 -46.81 22.04 51.45
N ALA A 239 -47.49 22.67 52.42
CA ALA A 239 -48.83 22.29 52.87
C ALA A 239 -49.64 23.50 53.42
N ILE A 240 -50.56 24.03 52.61
CA ILE A 240 -52.01 24.33 52.91
C ILE A 240 -52.35 25.23 54.14
N PRO A 241 -53.27 26.24 54.08
CA PRO A 241 -53.93 26.91 52.92
C PRO A 241 -54.05 28.48 53.04
N THR A 242 -54.83 29.08 52.12
CA THR A 242 -55.47 30.43 52.16
C THR A 242 -54.55 31.68 52.08
N GLU A 243 -54.89 32.79 51.38
CA GLU A 243 -56.13 33.11 50.64
C GLU A 243 -55.91 33.99 49.37
N ASN A 244 -56.73 33.71 48.34
CA ASN A 244 -57.27 34.61 47.30
C ASN A 244 -56.53 35.90 46.83
N LYS A 245 -56.04 35.90 45.58
CA LYS A 245 -56.19 37.04 44.63
C LYS A 245 -56.50 36.56 43.20
N LYS A 246 -57.35 37.31 42.48
CA LYS A 246 -57.87 36.96 41.14
C LYS A 246 -57.01 37.51 39.98
N GLY A 247 -57.15 36.86 38.83
CA GLY A 247 -56.28 37.01 37.66
C GLY A 247 -56.24 38.38 36.97
N PHE A 248 -55.19 38.52 36.14
CA PHE A 248 -54.87 39.69 35.31
C PHE A 248 -55.27 39.49 33.82
N TRP A 249 -56.01 38.43 33.49
CA TRP A 249 -56.50 38.18 32.13
C TRP A 249 -57.80 38.93 31.84
N ASP A 250 -57.72 40.25 31.76
CA ASP A 250 -58.76 41.07 31.16
C ASP A 250 -58.15 42.27 30.41
N LYS A 251 -58.51 42.41 29.12
CA LYS A 251 -57.99 43.38 28.11
C LYS A 251 -56.61 43.11 27.47
N LEU A 252 -56.53 42.03 26.69
CA LEU A 252 -55.85 42.10 25.38
C LEU A 252 -56.90 41.86 24.29
N SER A 253 -57.07 42.80 23.34
CA SER A 253 -58.25 42.76 22.46
C SER A 253 -58.15 41.68 21.37
N LEU A 254 -59.29 41.02 21.10
CA LEU A 254 -59.43 39.94 20.12
C LEU A 254 -58.89 40.28 18.72
N LYS A 255 -58.94 41.56 18.33
CA LYS A 255 -58.40 42.05 17.05
C LYS A 255 -56.88 41.88 16.92
N VAL A 256 -56.13 41.98 18.03
CA VAL A 256 -54.67 41.79 18.03
C VAL A 256 -54.32 40.32 17.84
N ILE A 257 -55.04 39.42 18.53
CA ILE A 257 -54.84 37.97 18.41
C ILE A 257 -55.14 37.50 16.98
N ILE A 258 -56.23 38.00 16.37
CA ILE A 258 -56.56 37.70 14.96
C ILE A 258 -55.50 38.26 14.00
N ALA A 259 -54.99 39.48 14.22
CA ALA A 259 -53.94 40.06 13.38
C ALA A 259 -52.62 39.29 13.47
N VAL A 260 -52.20 38.89 14.67
CA VAL A 260 -51.00 38.05 14.88
C VAL A 260 -51.20 36.67 14.27
N ALA A 261 -52.36 36.03 14.47
CA ALA A 261 -52.66 34.73 13.87
C ALA A 261 -52.65 34.78 12.33
N ALA A 262 -53.26 35.81 11.73
CA ALA A 262 -53.23 36.00 10.28
C ALA A 262 -51.82 36.28 9.74
N GLY A 263 -51.03 37.10 10.45
CA GLY A 263 -49.62 37.36 10.10
C GLY A 263 -48.76 36.11 10.19
N VAL A 264 -48.90 35.32 11.26
CA VAL A 264 -48.20 34.03 11.41
C VAL A 264 -48.66 33.02 10.36
N LEU A 265 -49.96 32.94 10.05
CA LEU A 265 -50.47 32.03 9.03
C LEU A 265 -49.96 32.41 7.63
N ALA A 266 -49.90 33.70 7.29
CA ALA A 266 -49.31 34.19 6.05
C ALA A 266 -47.80 33.93 5.98
N LEU A 267 -47.06 34.12 7.09
CA LEU A 267 -45.64 33.82 7.17
C LEU A 267 -45.38 32.31 7.02
N MET A 268 -46.20 31.46 7.65
CA MET A 268 -46.15 30.00 7.51
C MET A 268 -46.46 29.57 6.08
N LEU A 269 -47.44 30.16 5.41
CA LEU A 269 -47.75 29.88 4.00
C LEU A 269 -46.59 30.28 3.08
N LEU A 270 -45.97 31.44 3.32
CA LEU A 270 -44.81 31.90 2.58
C LEU A 270 -43.56 31.01 2.83
N VAL A 271 -43.35 30.56 4.08
CA VAL A 271 -42.31 29.58 4.43
C VAL A 271 -42.59 28.21 3.80
N ILE A 272 -43.84 27.76 3.72
CA ILE A 272 -44.23 26.51 3.03
C ILE A 272 -44.01 26.64 1.51
N ILE A 273 -44.32 27.78 0.90
CA ILE A 273 -44.04 28.04 -0.52
C ILE A 273 -42.52 28.05 -0.77
N VAL A 274 -41.73 28.70 0.09
CA VAL A 274 -40.25 28.66 0.02
C VAL A 274 -39.72 27.24 0.22
N LEU A 275 -40.26 26.48 1.18
CA LEU A 275 -39.87 25.08 1.40
C LEU A 275 -40.22 24.19 0.22
N LEU A 276 -41.37 24.37 -0.43
CA LEU A 276 -41.71 23.65 -1.67
C LEU A 276 -40.76 24.02 -2.81
N LEU A 277 -40.41 25.30 -2.96
CA LEU A 277 -39.42 25.76 -3.94
C LEU A 277 -37.99 25.25 -3.63
N CYS A 278 -37.65 25.01 -2.36
CA CYS A 278 -36.38 24.41 -1.94
C CYS A 278 -36.37 22.88 -2.03
N ILE A 279 -37.49 22.20 -1.77
CA ILE A 279 -37.62 20.73 -1.93
C ILE A 279 -37.60 20.35 -3.42
N LEU A 280 -38.17 21.18 -4.30
CA LEU A 280 -37.97 21.11 -5.75
C LEU A 280 -36.53 21.46 -6.19
N LYS A 281 -35.70 22.03 -5.29
CA LYS A 281 -34.33 22.47 -5.61
C LYS A 281 -33.28 21.87 -4.69
N THR A 282 -33.09 20.57 -4.90
CA THR A 282 -31.85 19.80 -4.66
C THR A 282 -31.35 19.63 -3.22
N LYS A 283 -31.53 18.39 -2.74
CA LYS A 283 -30.41 17.46 -2.39
C LYS A 283 -29.60 17.76 -1.11
N SER A 284 -28.92 16.71 -0.65
CA SER A 284 -27.80 16.72 0.31
C SER A 284 -28.12 16.75 1.82
N ARG A 285 -28.59 15.59 2.29
CA ARG A 285 -27.90 14.76 3.32
C ARG A 285 -27.41 15.40 4.62
N THR A 286 -27.90 14.84 5.74
CA THR A 286 -27.16 14.58 7.00
C THR A 286 -26.71 15.83 7.79
N ASN A 287 -26.32 15.83 9.08
CA ASN A 287 -26.09 14.81 10.12
C ASN A 287 -26.32 15.52 11.51
N THR A 288 -26.01 15.09 12.75
CA THR A 288 -25.24 14.01 13.42
C THR A 288 -25.53 14.08 14.96
N LYS A 289 -25.05 13.09 15.76
CA LYS A 289 -24.49 13.27 17.16
C LYS A 289 -25.46 13.58 18.34
N SER A 290 -25.16 13.32 19.63
CA SER A 290 -24.13 12.48 20.34
C SER A 290 -24.28 12.58 21.90
N ALA A 291 -23.53 11.73 22.65
CA ALA A 291 -22.73 12.05 23.86
C ALA A 291 -23.25 11.92 25.34
N LYS A 292 -22.58 10.98 26.08
CA LYS A 292 -21.74 11.15 27.32
C LYS A 292 -22.29 11.39 28.76
N GLY A 293 -21.61 10.74 29.73
CA GLY A 293 -21.33 11.13 31.14
C GLY A 293 -20.60 9.97 31.88
N LYS A 294 -19.42 10.04 32.55
CA LYS A 294 -18.89 10.82 33.72
C LYS A 294 -19.67 10.61 35.04
N THR A 295 -19.11 10.28 36.23
CA THR A 295 -17.82 9.71 36.75
C THR A 295 -17.94 9.50 38.29
N ASN A 296 -17.01 8.81 39.02
CA ASN A 296 -16.45 9.16 40.37
C ASN A 296 -15.57 8.08 41.08
N THR A 297 -15.16 8.29 42.35
CA THR A 297 -13.83 7.94 42.94
C THR A 297 -13.86 7.63 44.46
N ILE A 298 -12.87 6.91 45.06
CA ILE A 298 -12.11 7.24 46.33
C ILE A 298 -11.26 6.08 46.96
N SER A 299 -9.98 6.39 47.26
CA SER A 299 -8.97 5.95 48.28
C SER A 299 -9.08 4.69 49.19
N ALA A 300 -7.96 3.98 49.36
CA ALA A 300 -7.45 3.36 50.62
C ALA A 300 -5.90 3.12 50.58
N LYS A 301 -5.23 2.81 51.72
CA LYS A 301 -3.76 2.62 51.87
C LYS A 301 -3.36 1.23 52.42
N GLY A 302 -2.14 0.77 52.13
CA GLY A 302 -1.50 -0.45 52.70
C GLY A 302 0.05 -0.39 52.70
N LYS A 303 0.72 -1.29 53.43
CA LYS A 303 2.17 -1.29 53.83
C LYS A 303 2.72 -2.72 53.97
N ASP A 304 4.01 -3.05 54.05
CA ASP A 304 5.32 -2.36 53.86
C ASP A 304 6.43 -3.44 53.72
N VAL A 305 7.39 -3.34 52.78
CA VAL A 305 8.71 -4.03 52.85
C VAL A 305 9.79 -3.18 52.15
N GLN A 306 10.97 -3.08 52.76
CA GLN A 306 12.23 -2.60 52.14
C GLN A 306 13.32 -3.67 52.26
N VAL A 307 14.28 -3.69 51.32
CA VAL A 307 15.63 -4.22 51.55
C VAL A 307 16.66 -3.23 51.01
N ALA A 308 17.72 -3.03 51.79
CA ALA A 308 18.88 -2.15 51.59
C ALA A 308 19.87 -2.69 50.52
N ARG A 309 20.91 -1.97 50.04
CA ARG A 309 21.30 -0.53 49.96
C ARG A 309 22.66 -0.49 49.24
N GLY A 310 22.98 0.56 48.47
CA GLY A 310 24.31 0.68 47.85
C GLY A 310 24.54 2.04 47.19
N GLU A 311 25.16 2.96 47.94
CA GLU A 311 25.56 4.30 47.48
C GLU A 311 27.08 4.46 47.60
N ILE A 312 27.72 5.13 46.64
CA ILE A 312 28.83 6.08 46.84
C ILE A 312 29.04 6.88 45.52
N PRO A 313 29.44 8.17 45.57
CA PRO A 313 28.87 9.16 44.65
C PRO A 313 29.90 9.86 43.74
N LYS A 314 29.49 11.00 43.16
CA LYS A 314 30.21 12.08 42.42
C LYS A 314 29.88 12.18 40.93
N ASP A 315 29.74 13.37 40.32
CA ASP A 315 29.66 14.76 40.85
C ASP A 315 28.65 15.56 40.00
N ASP A 316 28.03 16.58 40.57
CA ASP A 316 27.14 17.51 39.84
C ASP A 316 27.93 18.48 38.96
N TYR A 317 27.54 18.64 37.69
CA TYR A 317 27.69 19.91 36.99
C TYR A 317 26.63 20.15 35.91
N SER A 318 26.00 21.32 36.00
CA SER A 318 25.05 21.96 35.06
C SER A 318 25.21 21.53 33.58
N SER A 319 24.16 21.20 32.83
CA SER A 319 23.06 22.13 32.54
C SER A 319 21.87 21.47 31.82
N GLY A 320 20.64 21.96 32.07
CA GLY A 320 19.40 21.45 31.50
C GLY A 320 19.10 21.91 30.06
N VAL A 321 20.03 21.75 29.11
CA VAL A 321 19.86 22.25 27.71
C VAL A 321 20.25 21.20 26.64
N GLN A 322 19.94 19.91 26.85
CA GLN A 322 20.15 18.85 25.84
C GLN A 322 18.93 17.91 25.63
N ALA A 323 17.71 18.40 25.91
CA ALA A 323 16.48 17.66 25.60
C ALA A 323 16.04 17.80 24.13
N ALA A 324 16.29 18.96 23.50
CA ALA A 324 15.66 19.36 22.24
C ALA A 324 16.34 18.85 20.95
N GLU A 325 17.65 18.57 20.95
CA GLU A 325 18.39 18.14 19.74
C GLU A 325 18.15 16.68 19.32
N LYS A 326 17.24 15.96 19.98
CA LYS A 326 17.22 14.49 19.94
C LYS A 326 16.75 13.88 18.62
N ASN A 327 15.93 14.58 17.83
CA ASN A 327 15.25 14.03 16.64
C ASN A 327 15.46 14.88 15.36
N LYS A 328 16.68 15.31 15.03
CA LYS A 328 16.97 16.03 13.76
C LYS A 328 17.46 15.09 12.66
N LEU A 329 16.93 15.26 11.44
CA LEU A 329 17.46 14.65 10.21
C LEU A 329 18.77 15.37 9.82
N VAL A 330 19.85 14.62 9.61
CA VAL A 330 21.21 15.15 9.36
C VAL A 330 21.61 14.88 7.93
N PHE A 331 21.96 15.93 7.17
CA PHE A 331 22.55 15.81 5.84
C PHE A 331 24.06 16.07 5.89
N PHE A 332 24.81 15.42 5.01
CA PHE A 332 26.25 15.65 4.85
C PHE A 332 26.52 16.94 4.07
N GLU A 333 27.71 17.51 4.27
CA GLU A 333 28.14 18.73 3.58
C GLU A 333 28.09 18.54 2.05
N GLY A 334 27.58 19.56 1.34
CA GLY A 334 27.37 19.50 -0.10
C GLY A 334 26.08 18.80 -0.55
N SER A 335 25.23 18.30 0.35
CA SER A 335 23.89 17.83 -0.04
C SER A 335 23.01 18.97 -0.56
N SER A 336 22.28 18.70 -1.65
CA SER A 336 21.30 19.61 -2.25
C SER A 336 19.94 19.61 -1.54
N TYR A 337 19.69 18.64 -0.66
CA TYR A 337 18.42 18.46 0.03
C TYR A 337 18.31 19.31 1.30
N ASN A 338 17.12 19.87 1.56
CA ASN A 338 16.87 20.84 2.63
C ASN A 338 15.51 20.65 3.34
N PHE A 339 14.91 19.46 3.22
CA PHE A 339 13.67 19.09 3.90
C PHE A 339 13.93 18.57 5.33
N ASP A 340 12.93 18.66 6.22
CA ASP A 340 13.03 18.14 7.58
C ASP A 340 12.35 16.76 7.76
N LEU A 341 12.36 16.23 9.00
CA LEU A 341 11.75 14.93 9.29
C LEU A 341 10.22 14.97 9.11
N GLU A 342 9.55 16.09 9.39
CA GLU A 342 8.09 16.18 9.21
C GLU A 342 7.73 16.17 7.72
N ASP A 343 8.55 16.80 6.87
CA ASP A 343 8.38 16.75 5.43
C ASP A 343 8.53 15.33 4.89
N LEU A 344 9.54 14.60 5.37
CA LEU A 344 9.75 13.20 5.01
C LEU A 344 8.62 12.29 5.51
N LEU A 345 8.02 12.60 6.66
CA LEU A 345 6.82 11.91 7.17
C LEU A 345 5.52 12.33 6.46
N ARG A 346 5.54 13.40 5.66
CA ARG A 346 4.41 13.92 4.88
C ARG A 346 4.52 13.58 3.38
N ALA A 347 5.71 13.22 2.92
CA ALA A 347 5.98 12.74 1.56
C ALA A 347 5.15 11.50 1.20
N SER A 348 4.74 11.37 -0.06
CA SER A 348 4.18 10.10 -0.54
C SER A 348 5.31 9.08 -0.69
N ALA A 349 5.21 7.98 0.05
CA ALA A 349 6.23 6.94 0.15
C ALA A 349 5.78 5.65 -0.56
N GLU A 350 6.61 5.20 -1.50
CA GLU A 350 6.48 3.97 -2.28
C GLU A 350 7.59 3.00 -1.85
N ILE A 351 7.32 1.70 -1.73
CA ILE A 351 8.34 0.73 -1.26
C ILE A 351 9.15 0.25 -2.46
N LEU A 352 10.44 0.58 -2.53
CA LEU A 352 11.38 0.08 -3.55
C LEU A 352 11.96 -1.32 -3.23
N GLY A 353 11.62 -1.87 -2.07
CA GLY A 353 11.98 -3.23 -1.69
C GLY A 353 12.26 -3.44 -0.22
N LYS A 354 12.11 -4.69 0.22
CA LYS A 354 12.50 -5.18 1.55
C LYS A 354 13.77 -6.01 1.40
N GLY A 355 14.80 -5.70 2.20
CA GLY A 355 16.13 -6.31 2.10
C GLY A 355 16.70 -6.77 3.44
N SER A 356 17.84 -7.45 3.37
CA SER A 356 18.56 -8.05 4.51
C SER A 356 18.80 -7.09 5.69
N TYR A 357 18.90 -5.77 5.42
CA TYR A 357 19.20 -4.74 6.42
C TYR A 357 18.05 -3.76 6.70
N GLY A 358 16.86 -3.92 6.10
CA GLY A 358 15.73 -3.00 6.29
C GLY A 358 14.82 -2.86 5.08
N THR A 359 13.93 -1.85 5.10
CA THR A 359 13.02 -1.52 3.99
C THR A 359 13.47 -0.22 3.32
N THR A 360 13.52 -0.22 1.99
CA THR A 360 13.87 0.94 1.17
C THR A 360 12.60 1.55 0.57
N TYR A 361 12.46 2.87 0.69
CA TYR A 361 11.34 3.64 0.21
C TYR A 361 11.79 4.71 -0.78
N LYS A 362 10.99 4.97 -1.80
CA LYS A 362 11.04 6.17 -2.66
C LYS A 362 10.06 7.17 -2.05
N ALA A 363 10.58 8.26 -1.51
CA ALA A 363 9.78 9.33 -0.93
C ALA A 363 9.74 10.51 -1.91
N VAL A 364 8.53 10.90 -2.31
CA VAL A 364 8.27 12.09 -3.13
C VAL A 364 7.65 13.17 -2.24
N LEU A 365 8.40 14.25 -2.05
CA LEU A 365 8.01 15.38 -1.20
C LEU A 365 6.98 16.28 -1.89
N GLU A 366 6.24 17.09 -1.12
CA GLU A 366 5.17 17.99 -1.62
C GLU A 366 5.64 19.05 -2.66
N ASP A 367 6.96 19.18 -2.89
CA ASP A 367 7.54 20.07 -3.90
C ASP A 367 7.97 19.36 -5.19
N GLY A 368 7.93 18.02 -5.22
CA GLY A 368 8.38 17.16 -6.32
C GLY A 368 9.76 16.53 -6.10
N THR A 369 10.48 16.90 -5.03
CA THR A 369 11.79 16.31 -4.71
C THR A 369 11.63 14.82 -4.42
N THR A 370 12.34 13.97 -5.17
CA THR A 370 12.33 12.51 -5.00
C THR A 370 13.65 12.05 -4.38
N VAL A 371 13.55 11.30 -3.27
CA VAL A 371 14.70 10.73 -2.55
C VAL A 371 14.46 9.25 -2.24
N VAL A 372 15.53 8.52 -1.98
CA VAL A 372 15.47 7.16 -1.46
C VAL A 372 15.77 7.18 0.04
N VAL A 373 14.83 6.69 0.85
CA VAL A 373 14.99 6.57 2.30
C VAL A 373 14.95 5.11 2.70
N LYS A 374 16.03 4.64 3.32
CA LYS A 374 16.12 3.28 3.86
C LYS A 374 15.91 3.31 5.36
N ARG A 375 14.83 2.67 5.83
CA ARG A 375 14.54 2.40 7.24
C ARG A 375 15.22 1.09 7.62
N LEU A 376 16.23 1.17 8.46
CA LEU A 376 17.01 0.00 8.85
C LEU A 376 16.21 -0.88 9.83
N LYS A 377 16.44 -2.19 9.81
CA LYS A 377 15.81 -3.12 10.76
C LYS A 377 16.25 -2.80 12.20
N GLU A 378 15.37 -3.04 13.17
CA GLU A 378 15.63 -2.79 14.59
C GLU A 378 17.00 -3.34 15.03
N MET A 379 17.82 -2.49 15.63
CA MET A 379 19.19 -2.80 16.02
C MET A 379 19.58 -2.05 17.30
N VAL A 380 20.25 -2.76 18.21
CA VAL A 380 20.77 -2.21 19.46
C VAL A 380 22.18 -1.64 19.20
N ILE A 381 22.23 -0.39 18.73
CA ILE A 381 23.47 0.36 18.49
C ILE A 381 23.40 1.75 19.14
N GLY A 382 24.52 2.20 19.71
CA GLY A 382 24.64 3.55 20.25
C GLY A 382 24.75 4.62 19.17
N LYS A 383 24.40 5.88 19.52
CA LYS A 383 24.42 7.01 18.58
C LYS A 383 25.82 7.26 18.02
N ARG A 384 26.86 7.11 18.84
CA ARG A 384 28.25 7.40 18.45
C ARG A 384 28.75 6.40 17.40
N GLU A 385 28.49 5.12 17.64
CA GLU A 385 28.88 4.00 16.79
C GLU A 385 28.13 4.06 15.46
N PHE A 386 26.84 4.40 15.48
CA PHE A 386 26.05 4.63 14.27
C PHE A 386 26.59 5.79 13.44
N VAL A 387 26.79 6.97 14.04
CA VAL A 387 27.29 8.17 13.35
C VAL A 387 28.66 7.92 12.71
N GLN A 388 29.59 7.30 13.44
CA GLN A 388 30.92 6.96 12.92
C GLN A 388 30.86 6.05 11.68
N GLN A 389 29.87 5.14 11.61
CA GLN A 389 29.68 4.28 10.44
C GLN A 389 28.99 5.02 9.29
N MET A 390 28.08 5.96 9.56
CA MET A 390 27.53 6.85 8.53
C MET A 390 28.63 7.74 7.92
N GLU A 391 29.58 8.24 8.71
CA GLU A 391 30.76 9.00 8.24
C GLU A 391 31.71 8.15 7.37
N ILE A 392 31.88 6.86 7.68
CA ILE A 392 32.63 5.92 6.84
C ILE A 392 31.90 5.71 5.51
N ILE A 393 30.58 5.48 5.54
CA ILE A 393 29.76 5.23 4.35
C ILE A 393 29.74 6.47 3.44
N ALA A 394 29.49 7.67 3.98
CA ALA A 394 29.46 8.90 3.19
C ALA A 394 30.79 9.20 2.50
N ARG A 395 31.92 8.97 3.18
CA ARG A 395 33.28 9.17 2.64
C ARG A 395 33.64 8.18 1.51
N LEU A 396 33.19 6.93 1.61
CA LEU A 396 33.38 5.92 0.55
C LEU A 396 32.40 6.10 -0.63
N GLY A 397 31.30 6.85 -0.42
CA GLY A 397 30.39 7.28 -1.49
C GLY A 397 30.97 8.34 -2.43
N ALA A 398 32.22 8.76 -2.25
CA ALA A 398 32.91 9.71 -3.11
C ALA A 398 33.54 9.04 -4.36
N HIS A 399 32.82 8.10 -4.99
CA HIS A 399 33.27 7.35 -6.16
C HIS A 399 32.09 7.14 -7.14
N PRO A 400 32.26 7.33 -8.47
CA PRO A 400 31.15 7.29 -9.44
C PRO A 400 30.40 5.95 -9.47
N ASN A 401 31.01 4.86 -9.00
CA ASN A 401 30.36 3.54 -8.94
C ASN A 401 29.93 3.11 -7.53
N VAL A 402 29.81 4.04 -6.57
CA VAL A 402 29.37 3.76 -5.19
C VAL A 402 28.26 4.76 -4.81
N LEU A 403 27.13 4.27 -4.30
CA LEU A 403 25.97 5.13 -4.03
C LEU A 403 26.24 6.08 -2.84
N ALA A 404 26.27 7.39 -3.13
CA ALA A 404 26.55 8.43 -2.15
C ALA A 404 25.44 8.59 -1.10
N LEU A 405 25.77 8.39 0.18
CA LEU A 405 24.88 8.68 1.31
C LEU A 405 24.72 10.20 1.47
N ARG A 406 23.49 10.71 1.38
CA ARG A 406 23.17 12.14 1.46
C ARG A 406 22.83 12.60 2.87
N GLY A 407 22.23 11.72 3.68
CA GLY A 407 21.89 12.02 5.07
C GLY A 407 21.47 10.80 5.87
N TYR A 408 21.24 11.00 7.17
CA TYR A 408 20.78 9.96 8.09
C TYR A 408 19.90 10.55 9.20
N TYR A 409 19.11 9.68 9.82
CA TYR A 409 18.36 9.95 11.05
C TYR A 409 18.65 8.89 12.09
N PHE A 410 18.79 9.29 13.35
CA PHE A 410 18.96 8.38 14.48
C PHE A 410 18.05 8.81 15.63
N SER A 411 17.15 7.92 16.04
CA SER A 411 16.53 7.91 17.36
C SER A 411 16.75 6.55 18.03
N LYS A 412 16.27 6.41 19.27
CA LYS A 412 16.31 5.14 20.02
C LYS A 412 15.67 4.01 19.20
N ASP A 413 14.49 4.28 18.65
CA ASP A 413 13.63 3.28 18.06
C ASP A 413 13.85 3.20 16.52
N GLU A 414 14.03 4.34 15.85
CA GLU A 414 14.15 4.44 14.38
C GLU A 414 15.55 4.85 13.91
N LYS A 415 16.03 4.26 12.80
CA LYS A 415 17.27 4.64 12.11
C LYS A 415 17.03 4.69 10.60
N LEU A 416 17.26 5.85 9.98
CA LEU A 416 17.04 6.07 8.55
C LEU A 416 18.34 6.49 7.85
N MET A 417 18.48 6.14 6.57
CA MET A 417 19.53 6.60 5.66
C MET A 417 18.87 7.21 4.41
N VAL A 418 19.41 8.32 3.90
CA VAL A 418 18.86 9.07 2.76
C VAL A 418 19.86 9.11 1.61
N TYR A 419 19.39 8.76 0.41
CA TYR A 419 20.15 8.65 -0.83
C TYR A 419 19.42 9.34 -1.99
N ASP A 420 20.12 9.56 -3.10
CA ASP A 420 19.49 9.97 -4.36
C ASP A 420 18.64 8.84 -4.95
N TYR A 421 17.69 9.18 -5.83
CA TYR A 421 16.88 8.20 -6.56
C TYR A 421 17.54 7.78 -7.89
N ALA A 422 17.87 6.50 -8.00
CA ALA A 422 18.35 5.88 -9.24
C ALA A 422 17.16 5.52 -10.14
N SER A 423 16.99 6.25 -11.24
CA SER A 423 15.76 6.23 -12.05
C SER A 423 15.51 4.91 -12.80
N ASN A 424 16.56 4.13 -13.07
CA ASN A 424 16.49 2.97 -13.97
C ASN A 424 16.51 1.64 -13.20
N GLY A 425 16.21 1.67 -11.90
CA GLY A 425 16.05 0.48 -11.06
C GLY A 425 17.37 -0.23 -10.73
N SER A 426 17.30 -1.56 -10.65
CA SER A 426 18.43 -2.43 -10.29
C SER A 426 18.82 -3.39 -11.41
N PHE A 427 20.04 -3.93 -11.36
CA PHE A 427 20.48 -4.96 -12.29
C PHE A 427 19.66 -6.27 -12.14
N SER A 428 19.09 -6.54 -10.96
CA SER A 428 18.11 -7.62 -10.77
C SER A 428 16.85 -7.39 -11.60
N THR A 429 16.33 -6.15 -11.58
CA THR A 429 15.16 -5.75 -12.38
C THR A 429 15.45 -5.85 -13.88
N LEU A 430 16.67 -5.50 -14.30
CA LEU A 430 17.11 -5.59 -15.69
C LEU A 430 17.27 -7.03 -16.20
N LEU A 431 17.84 -7.94 -15.41
CA LEU A 431 18.04 -9.33 -15.81
C LEU A 431 16.72 -10.13 -15.81
N HIS A 432 15.96 -10.04 -14.72
CA HIS A 432 14.79 -10.90 -14.48
C HIS A 432 13.48 -10.28 -14.99
N GLY A 433 13.39 -8.95 -15.08
CA GLY A 433 12.30 -8.20 -15.72
C GLY A 433 11.03 -8.03 -14.89
N ASP A 434 10.25 -7.02 -15.24
CA ASP A 434 8.81 -6.95 -14.98
C ASP A 434 8.06 -6.97 -16.34
N ALA A 435 6.88 -7.59 -16.38
CA ALA A 435 6.14 -7.89 -17.59
C ALA A 435 5.46 -6.68 -18.25
N THR A 436 5.49 -5.51 -17.61
CA THR A 436 4.77 -4.30 -18.06
C THR A 436 5.55 -3.44 -19.07
N THR A 437 6.87 -3.63 -19.18
CA THR A 437 7.68 -2.97 -20.21
C THR A 437 8.08 -3.98 -21.29
N THR A 438 8.04 -3.55 -22.55
CA THR A 438 8.63 -4.33 -23.65
C THR A 438 10.12 -4.53 -23.36
N ARG A 439 10.51 -5.76 -23.01
CA ARG A 439 11.86 -6.15 -22.54
C ARG A 439 12.93 -5.46 -23.38
N THR A 440 13.50 -4.38 -22.85
CA THR A 440 14.57 -3.63 -23.51
C THR A 440 15.75 -4.59 -23.62
N GLN A 441 16.10 -4.97 -24.85
CA GLN A 441 17.00 -6.10 -25.09
C GLN A 441 18.43 -5.70 -24.70
N VAL A 442 18.77 -5.91 -23.41
CA VAL A 442 20.09 -5.55 -22.88
C VAL A 442 21.11 -6.56 -23.34
N GLY A 443 21.63 -6.31 -24.54
CA GLY A 443 22.67 -7.09 -25.17
C GLY A 443 23.97 -7.13 -24.37
N TRP A 444 24.80 -8.09 -24.75
CA TRP A 444 26.03 -8.48 -24.07
C TRP A 444 26.87 -7.30 -23.56
N PHE A 445 27.22 -6.35 -24.43
CA PHE A 445 28.04 -5.17 -24.10
C PHE A 445 27.52 -4.37 -22.90
N SER A 446 26.21 -4.17 -22.80
CA SER A 446 25.59 -3.43 -21.70
C SER A 446 25.60 -4.23 -20.39
N ARG A 447 25.38 -5.55 -20.44
CA ARG A 447 25.56 -6.42 -19.26
C ARG A 447 27.00 -6.37 -18.76
N VAL A 448 27.99 -6.47 -19.67
CA VAL A 448 29.43 -6.33 -19.36
C VAL A 448 29.75 -4.96 -18.75
N LYS A 449 29.24 -3.85 -19.31
CA LYS A 449 29.47 -2.50 -18.74
C LYS A 449 28.96 -2.40 -17.30
N ILE A 450 27.81 -3.00 -16.97
CA ILE A 450 27.24 -2.95 -15.63
C ILE A 450 28.11 -3.72 -14.62
N VAL A 451 28.54 -4.95 -14.93
CA VAL A 451 29.37 -5.73 -14.00
C VAL A 451 30.80 -5.18 -13.89
N HIS A 452 31.35 -4.60 -14.96
CA HIS A 452 32.65 -3.90 -14.94
C HIS A 452 32.61 -2.67 -14.03
N ALA A 453 31.58 -1.83 -14.14
CA ALA A 453 31.36 -0.68 -13.26
C ALA A 453 31.15 -1.10 -11.79
N ALA A 454 30.38 -2.17 -11.54
CA ALA A 454 30.20 -2.72 -10.21
C ALA A 454 31.52 -3.26 -9.61
N ALA A 455 32.37 -3.91 -10.41
CA ALA A 455 33.70 -4.37 -9.98
C ALA A 455 34.60 -3.21 -9.55
N HIS A 456 34.65 -2.11 -10.32
CA HIS A 456 35.37 -0.88 -9.96
C HIS A 456 34.84 -0.26 -8.65
N GLY A 457 33.51 -0.24 -8.44
CA GLY A 457 32.91 0.17 -7.17
C GLY A 457 33.32 -0.71 -5.97
N ILE A 458 33.38 -2.03 -6.16
CA ILE A 458 33.81 -2.97 -5.11
C ILE A 458 35.31 -2.83 -4.82
N ALA A 459 36.15 -2.65 -5.85
CA ALA A 459 37.59 -2.40 -5.68
C ALA A 459 37.87 -1.10 -4.91
N HIS A 460 37.11 -0.03 -5.17
CA HIS A 460 37.18 1.21 -4.37
C HIS A 460 36.86 0.95 -2.89
N ILE A 461 35.79 0.18 -2.60
CA ILE A 461 35.44 -0.21 -1.23
C ILE A 461 36.56 -1.07 -0.60
N HIS A 462 37.17 -2.01 -1.35
CA HIS A 462 38.25 -2.87 -0.87
C HIS A 462 39.56 -2.13 -0.58
N ALA A 463 39.90 -1.11 -1.36
CA ALA A 463 41.04 -0.22 -1.07
C ALA A 463 40.83 0.59 0.23
N GLY A 464 39.56 0.88 0.56
CA GLY A 464 39.17 1.65 1.73
C GLY A 464 39.65 1.09 3.08
N GLY A 465 39.92 2.00 4.03
CA GLY A 465 40.25 1.64 5.41
C GLY A 465 41.61 0.94 5.56
N ASN A 466 42.58 1.27 4.70
CA ASN A 466 43.88 0.58 4.57
C ASN A 466 43.73 -0.90 4.16
N GLY A 467 42.92 -1.18 3.14
CA GLY A 467 42.72 -2.55 2.64
C GLY A 467 41.91 -3.45 3.59
N ARG A 468 40.98 -2.87 4.36
CA ARG A 468 40.23 -3.59 5.41
C ARG A 468 38.71 -3.55 5.26
N PHE A 469 38.18 -2.64 4.45
CA PHE A 469 36.74 -2.57 4.22
C PHE A 469 36.27 -3.66 3.26
N VAL A 470 35.01 -4.04 3.44
CA VAL A 470 34.27 -5.10 2.76
C VAL A 470 32.85 -4.62 2.51
N HIS A 471 32.21 -5.13 1.48
CA HIS A 471 30.83 -4.80 1.18
C HIS A 471 29.85 -5.68 1.95
N GLY A 472 30.07 -7.00 1.98
CA GLY A 472 29.28 -7.97 2.75
C GLY A 472 27.83 -8.19 2.30
N ASN A 473 27.40 -7.58 1.19
CA ASN A 473 26.01 -7.63 0.71
C ASN A 473 25.91 -7.44 -0.83
N ILE A 474 26.85 -8.01 -1.59
CA ILE A 474 26.84 -7.91 -3.06
C ILE A 474 25.77 -8.85 -3.62
N LYS A 475 24.86 -8.29 -4.44
CA LYS A 475 23.76 -8.97 -5.15
C LYS A 475 23.24 -8.08 -6.28
N SER A 476 22.55 -8.64 -7.28
CA SER A 476 22.04 -7.90 -8.45
C SER A 476 21.08 -6.77 -8.08
N SER A 477 20.31 -6.94 -7.00
CA SER A 477 19.40 -5.92 -6.46
C SER A 477 20.10 -4.79 -5.67
N ASN A 478 21.42 -4.87 -5.47
CA ASN A 478 22.25 -3.79 -4.88
C ASN A 478 23.14 -3.09 -5.91
N VAL A 479 23.11 -3.50 -7.18
CA VAL A 479 23.72 -2.78 -8.31
C VAL A 479 22.62 -1.94 -8.95
N LEU A 480 22.70 -0.62 -8.78
CA LEU A 480 21.66 0.34 -9.21
C LEU A 480 22.06 1.06 -10.49
N LEU A 481 21.06 1.44 -11.28
CA LEU A 481 21.20 2.01 -12.62
C LEU A 481 20.59 3.41 -12.66
N SER A 482 21.33 4.39 -13.19
CA SER A 482 20.89 5.78 -13.30
C SER A 482 21.29 6.39 -14.64
N GLY A 483 20.43 7.26 -15.20
CA GLY A 483 20.71 7.97 -16.46
C GLY A 483 21.10 7.06 -17.63
N GLU A 484 21.80 7.62 -18.62
CA GLU A 484 22.38 6.82 -19.70
C GLU A 484 23.76 6.28 -19.28
N LEU A 485 23.72 5.19 -18.51
CA LEU A 485 24.82 4.28 -18.18
C LEU A 485 25.71 4.65 -16.95
N ASP A 486 25.19 5.41 -15.99
CA ASP A 486 25.78 5.46 -14.64
C ASP A 486 25.33 4.25 -13.81
N VAL A 487 26.28 3.59 -13.14
CA VAL A 487 26.06 2.34 -12.40
C VAL A 487 26.72 2.44 -11.04
N CYS A 488 25.93 2.35 -9.97
CA CYS A 488 26.36 2.52 -8.58
C CYS A 488 26.08 1.28 -7.74
N ILE A 489 27.04 0.83 -6.93
CA ILE A 489 26.78 -0.20 -5.93
C ILE A 489 26.32 0.41 -4.59
N ALA A 490 25.27 -0.16 -4.01
CA ALA A 490 24.58 0.33 -2.81
C ALA A 490 24.71 -0.64 -1.64
N ASP A 491 24.22 -0.28 -0.45
CA ASP A 491 24.10 -1.19 0.71
C ASP A 491 25.43 -1.71 1.32
N PHE A 492 26.55 -1.08 0.99
CA PHE A 492 27.87 -1.36 1.58
C PHE A 492 28.02 -0.81 3.01
N GLY A 493 29.05 -1.24 3.73
CA GLY A 493 29.42 -0.74 5.06
C GLY A 493 28.52 -1.19 6.23
N LEU A 494 27.24 -1.50 5.99
CA LEU A 494 26.28 -1.91 7.03
C LEU A 494 26.61 -3.25 7.69
N ALA A 495 27.37 -4.13 7.02
CA ALA A 495 27.77 -5.43 7.56
C ALA A 495 28.58 -5.37 8.87
N SER A 496 29.14 -4.21 9.22
CA SER A 496 29.89 -3.99 10.48
C SER A 496 28.99 -3.81 11.71
N ILE A 497 27.73 -3.38 11.52
CA ILE A 497 26.78 -3.03 12.59
C ILE A 497 25.56 -3.93 12.66
N MET A 498 25.28 -4.67 11.58
CA MET A 498 24.17 -5.62 11.52
C MET A 498 24.53 -6.93 12.24
N ASN A 499 24.28 -6.97 13.56
CA ASN A 499 24.32 -8.19 14.38
C ASN A 499 23.30 -9.23 13.85
N THR A 500 23.70 -10.01 12.85
CA THR A 500 22.83 -10.88 12.07
C THR A 500 22.92 -12.32 12.62
N PRO A 501 21.90 -12.85 13.33
CA PRO A 501 21.89 -14.24 13.71
C PRO A 501 21.79 -15.14 12.45
N ALA A 502 22.35 -16.33 12.54
CA ALA A 502 22.54 -17.25 11.41
C ALA A 502 21.24 -17.68 10.68
N SER A 503 20.07 -17.51 11.32
CA SER A 503 18.75 -17.83 10.79
C SER A 503 18.15 -16.79 9.82
N THR A 504 18.85 -15.69 9.51
CA THR A 504 18.23 -14.55 8.79
C THR A 504 18.28 -14.69 7.26
N SER A 505 17.09 -14.94 6.67
CA SER A 505 16.72 -14.97 5.22
C SER A 505 17.38 -16.05 4.35
N GLN A 506 16.56 -16.91 3.72
CA GLN A 506 17.02 -17.92 2.75
C GLN A 506 17.57 -17.29 1.47
N LEU A 507 16.97 -16.19 0.99
CA LEU A 507 17.44 -15.40 -0.17
C LEU A 507 18.92 -15.01 -0.09
N ALA A 508 19.43 -14.73 1.12
CA ALA A 508 20.84 -14.37 1.31
C ALA A 508 21.80 -15.57 1.18
N VAL A 509 21.33 -16.81 1.14
CA VAL A 509 22.19 -18.01 1.00
C VAL A 509 22.82 -18.09 -0.39
N GLY A 510 22.13 -17.65 -1.45
CA GLY A 510 22.58 -17.81 -2.84
C GLY A 510 23.89 -17.08 -3.21
N TYR A 511 24.15 -15.91 -2.62
CA TYR A 511 25.39 -15.14 -2.84
C TYR A 511 26.44 -15.34 -1.74
N ARG A 512 26.11 -15.96 -0.60
CA ARG A 512 27.02 -16.06 0.56
C ARG A 512 28.09 -17.11 0.30
N ALA A 513 29.34 -16.70 0.46
CA ALA A 513 30.49 -17.61 0.38
C ALA A 513 30.41 -18.70 1.46
N PRO A 514 30.81 -19.96 1.18
CA PRO A 514 30.69 -21.07 2.12
C PRO A 514 31.34 -20.82 3.49
N GLU A 515 32.48 -20.13 3.52
CA GLU A 515 33.17 -19.77 4.76
C GLU A 515 32.45 -18.67 5.56
N THR A 516 31.69 -17.79 4.91
CA THR A 516 30.87 -16.77 5.57
C THR A 516 29.61 -17.38 6.16
N ILE A 517 29.02 -18.39 5.52
CA ILE A 517 27.91 -19.19 6.10
C ILE A 517 28.36 -19.87 7.39
N GLN A 518 29.59 -20.40 7.44
CA GLN A 518 30.14 -21.10 8.61
C GLN A 518 30.63 -20.16 9.73
N SER A 519 31.23 -19.02 9.39
CA SER A 519 31.90 -18.14 10.36
C SER A 519 31.12 -16.90 10.77
N GLY A 520 30.06 -16.54 10.02
CA GLY A 520 29.34 -15.28 10.15
C GLY A 520 30.16 -14.04 9.73
N LYS A 521 31.40 -14.20 9.25
CA LYS A 521 32.32 -13.11 8.94
C LYS A 521 32.41 -12.85 7.43
N PHE A 522 32.32 -11.58 7.07
CA PHE A 522 32.56 -11.10 5.72
C PHE A 522 34.05 -10.75 5.54
N THR A 523 34.57 -11.04 4.36
CA THR A 523 35.95 -10.76 3.96
C THR A 523 35.97 -10.28 2.50
N GLN A 524 37.06 -9.66 2.05
CA GLN A 524 37.18 -9.30 0.64
C GLN A 524 37.04 -10.53 -0.27
N ARG A 525 37.54 -11.70 0.16
CA ARG A 525 37.38 -12.97 -0.59
C ARG A 525 35.95 -13.51 -0.59
N SER A 526 35.10 -13.20 0.39
CA SER A 526 33.67 -13.53 0.32
C SER A 526 32.92 -12.58 -0.63
N ASP A 527 33.33 -11.31 -0.70
CA ASP A 527 32.81 -10.36 -1.70
C ASP A 527 33.14 -10.81 -3.13
N ILE A 528 34.34 -11.34 -3.39
CA ILE A 528 34.68 -11.93 -4.71
C ILE A 528 33.76 -13.11 -5.06
N TYR A 529 33.42 -13.98 -4.09
CA TYR A 529 32.48 -15.07 -4.32
C TYR A 529 31.08 -14.55 -4.67
N SER A 530 30.58 -13.55 -3.93
CA SER A 530 29.28 -12.91 -4.19
C SER A 530 29.24 -12.23 -5.56
N PHE A 531 30.35 -11.62 -6.00
CA PHE A 531 30.50 -11.09 -7.35
C PHE A 531 30.59 -12.19 -8.42
N GLY A 532 31.23 -13.33 -8.12
CA GLY A 532 31.21 -14.51 -8.98
C GLY A 532 29.80 -15.04 -9.23
N VAL A 533 28.96 -15.09 -8.19
CA VAL A 533 27.54 -15.45 -8.32
C VAL A 533 26.78 -14.43 -9.17
N LEU A 534 27.07 -13.13 -9.04
CA LEU A 534 26.50 -12.06 -9.88
C LEU A 534 26.86 -12.24 -11.37
N LEU A 535 28.10 -12.67 -11.68
CA LEU A 535 28.50 -13.00 -13.05
C LEU A 535 27.77 -14.24 -13.59
N LEU A 536 27.57 -15.28 -12.77
CA LEU A 536 26.77 -16.45 -13.17
C LEU A 536 25.30 -16.08 -13.40
N GLU A 537 24.71 -15.26 -12.54
CA GLU A 537 23.34 -14.75 -12.71
C GLU A 537 23.18 -13.98 -14.04
N MET A 538 24.13 -13.08 -14.35
CA MET A 538 24.18 -12.33 -15.61
C MET A 538 24.28 -13.23 -16.85
N LEU A 539 25.12 -14.28 -16.79
CA LEU A 539 25.40 -15.18 -17.91
C LEU A 539 24.28 -16.20 -18.14
N THR A 540 23.66 -16.69 -17.06
CA THR A 540 22.66 -17.77 -17.13
C THR A 540 21.22 -17.27 -17.25
N GLY A 541 20.94 -16.02 -16.86
CA GLY A 541 19.57 -15.51 -16.71
C GLY A 541 18.78 -16.21 -15.58
N LYS A 542 19.46 -16.91 -14.66
CA LYS A 542 18.84 -17.68 -13.58
C LYS A 542 19.12 -17.06 -12.21
N ALA A 543 18.14 -17.14 -11.32
CA ALA A 543 18.32 -16.74 -9.93
C ALA A 543 19.39 -17.61 -9.22
N PRO A 544 20.17 -17.05 -8.26
CA PRO A 544 21.22 -17.78 -7.54
C PRO A 544 20.80 -19.02 -6.73
N LEU A 545 19.51 -19.19 -6.47
CA LEU A 545 18.92 -20.36 -5.82
C LEU A 545 17.84 -20.95 -6.73
N GLN A 546 17.95 -22.24 -7.05
CA GLN A 546 16.95 -22.97 -7.83
C GLN A 546 16.10 -23.83 -6.88
N SER A 547 14.78 -23.85 -7.08
CA SER A 547 13.85 -24.60 -6.21
C SER A 547 14.06 -26.12 -6.31
N PRO A 548 13.93 -26.88 -5.21
CA PRO A 548 14.36 -28.28 -5.14
C PRO A 548 13.38 -29.24 -5.85
N GLY A 549 13.79 -29.79 -6.98
CA GLY A 549 13.07 -30.90 -7.65
C GLY A 549 13.42 -32.30 -7.11
N ARG A 550 14.46 -32.41 -6.28
CA ARG A 550 14.92 -33.60 -5.54
C ARG A 550 15.60 -33.14 -4.23
N ASN A 551 15.90 -34.09 -3.33
CA ASN A 551 16.25 -33.88 -1.91
C ASN A 551 17.54 -33.08 -1.57
N ASP A 552 18.14 -32.35 -2.50
CA ASP A 552 19.32 -31.50 -2.26
C ASP A 552 19.07 -30.07 -2.76
N ILE A 553 19.32 -29.07 -1.91
CA ILE A 553 19.30 -27.65 -2.30
C ILE A 553 20.55 -27.37 -3.15
N MET A 554 20.34 -27.04 -4.43
CA MET A 554 21.40 -26.77 -5.38
C MET A 554 21.56 -25.26 -5.60
N ASP A 555 22.68 -24.71 -5.15
CA ASP A 555 23.09 -23.33 -5.45
C ASP A 555 23.50 -23.19 -6.94
N LEU A 556 23.36 -21.98 -7.50
CA LEU A 556 23.69 -21.71 -8.91
C LEU A 556 25.15 -22.09 -9.28
N PRO A 557 26.18 -21.79 -8.45
CA PRO A 557 27.54 -22.30 -8.67
C PRO A 557 27.63 -23.83 -8.80
N ARG A 558 26.94 -24.61 -7.97
CA ARG A 558 26.87 -26.08 -8.12
C ARG A 558 26.20 -26.47 -9.43
N TRP A 559 25.07 -25.86 -9.78
CA TRP A 559 24.34 -26.19 -11.02
C TRP A 559 25.22 -25.98 -12.25
N VAL A 560 25.86 -24.81 -12.37
CA VAL A 560 26.82 -24.52 -13.44
C VAL A 560 27.99 -25.50 -13.41
N GLN A 561 28.53 -25.80 -12.22
CA GLN A 561 29.62 -26.76 -12.08
C GLN A 561 29.25 -28.20 -12.48
N SER A 562 27.98 -28.63 -12.38
CA SER A 562 27.53 -29.89 -12.95
C SER A 562 27.45 -29.86 -14.48
N VAL A 563 26.75 -28.87 -15.07
CA VAL A 563 26.57 -28.80 -16.54
C VAL A 563 27.91 -28.71 -17.27
N VAL A 564 28.84 -27.88 -16.78
CA VAL A 564 30.19 -27.72 -17.36
C VAL A 564 31.04 -29.02 -17.31
N ARG A 565 30.62 -30.06 -16.57
CA ARG A 565 31.30 -31.37 -16.49
C ARG A 565 30.74 -32.44 -17.41
N GLU A 566 29.53 -32.29 -17.94
CA GLU A 566 28.81 -33.32 -18.71
C GLU A 566 28.84 -33.09 -20.23
N GLU A 567 29.71 -32.17 -20.67
CA GLU A 567 29.88 -31.64 -22.04
C GLU A 567 28.74 -30.69 -22.51
N TRP A 568 29.03 -29.83 -23.48
CA TRP A 568 28.20 -28.71 -23.98
C TRP A 568 28.02 -27.50 -23.03
N THR A 569 28.87 -26.48 -23.19
CA THR A 569 28.78 -25.21 -22.44
C THR A 569 27.59 -24.32 -22.82
N ALA A 570 26.96 -24.53 -23.98
CA ALA A 570 25.89 -23.66 -24.48
C ALA A 570 24.65 -23.64 -23.58
N GLU A 571 24.32 -24.76 -22.91
CA GLU A 571 23.15 -24.86 -22.01
C GLU A 571 23.28 -24.06 -20.71
N VAL A 572 24.48 -23.54 -20.42
CA VAL A 572 24.71 -22.64 -19.29
C VAL A 572 24.16 -21.24 -19.57
N PHE A 573 24.21 -20.77 -20.82
CA PHE A 573 23.97 -19.36 -21.16
C PHE A 573 22.49 -19.03 -21.36
N ASP A 574 22.13 -17.80 -21.02
CA ASP A 574 20.86 -17.16 -21.37
C ASP A 574 20.63 -17.25 -22.89
N VAL A 575 19.43 -17.69 -23.28
CA VAL A 575 19.01 -17.85 -24.68
C VAL A 575 19.03 -16.51 -25.44
N GLU A 576 18.95 -15.38 -24.74
CA GLU A 576 19.15 -14.05 -25.34
C GLU A 576 20.63 -13.75 -25.62
N LEU A 577 21.57 -14.22 -24.80
CA LEU A 577 23.00 -14.06 -25.04
C LEU A 577 23.47 -14.95 -26.20
N LEU A 578 22.89 -16.14 -26.36
CA LEU A 578 23.16 -17.05 -27.49
C LEU A 578 22.73 -16.50 -28.87
N ARG A 579 22.04 -15.35 -28.94
CA ARG A 579 21.73 -14.64 -30.20
C ARG A 579 22.88 -13.76 -30.69
N PHE A 580 23.81 -13.41 -29.81
CA PHE A 580 25.03 -12.66 -30.15
C PHE A 580 26.11 -13.66 -30.57
N HIS A 581 26.87 -13.34 -31.61
CA HIS A 581 27.72 -14.33 -32.30
C HIS A 581 29.05 -14.65 -31.57
N ASN A 582 29.32 -14.00 -30.43
CA ASN A 582 30.63 -13.99 -29.76
C ASN A 582 30.67 -14.98 -28.57
N VAL A 583 30.46 -16.27 -28.86
CA VAL A 583 30.41 -17.34 -27.83
C VAL A 583 31.71 -17.46 -27.02
N GLU A 584 32.86 -17.06 -27.60
CA GLU A 584 34.15 -17.08 -26.91
C GLU A 584 34.20 -16.11 -25.72
N GLU A 585 33.64 -14.90 -25.85
CA GLU A 585 33.58 -13.91 -24.76
C GLU A 585 32.69 -14.40 -23.60
N LEU A 586 31.57 -15.07 -23.93
CA LEU A 586 30.68 -15.70 -22.95
C LEU A 586 31.43 -16.79 -22.15
N ILE A 587 32.26 -17.60 -22.83
CA ILE A 587 33.08 -18.64 -22.20
C ILE A 587 34.19 -18.03 -21.34
N GLN A 588 34.85 -16.95 -21.78
CA GLN A 588 35.87 -16.26 -20.99
C GLN A 588 35.26 -15.65 -19.72
N MET A 589 34.11 -14.99 -19.81
CA MET A 589 33.41 -14.47 -18.62
C MET A 589 32.94 -15.59 -17.69
N LEU A 590 32.51 -16.74 -18.23
CA LEU A 590 32.17 -17.92 -17.43
C LEU A 590 33.38 -18.46 -16.66
N GLN A 591 34.59 -18.43 -17.25
CA GLN A 591 35.83 -18.80 -16.55
C GLN A 591 36.15 -17.84 -15.40
N ILE A 592 36.00 -16.52 -15.61
CA ILE A 592 36.15 -15.51 -14.54
C ILE A 592 35.16 -15.77 -13.41
N ALA A 593 33.88 -16.01 -13.74
CA ALA A 593 32.83 -16.31 -12.77
C ALA A 593 33.15 -17.57 -11.95
N MET A 594 33.59 -18.64 -12.61
CA MET A 594 33.98 -19.90 -11.97
C MET A 594 35.23 -19.76 -11.08
N ALA A 595 36.20 -18.93 -11.46
CA ALA A 595 37.35 -18.59 -10.60
C ALA A 595 36.93 -17.78 -9.36
N CYS A 596 35.95 -16.88 -9.51
CA CYS A 596 35.41 -16.09 -8.40
C CYS A 596 34.63 -16.94 -7.39
N VAL A 597 33.84 -17.93 -7.84
CA VAL A 597 33.08 -18.83 -6.94
C VAL A 597 33.88 -20.04 -6.40
N ALA A 598 35.21 -20.02 -6.50
CA ALA A 598 36.06 -21.12 -6.04
C ALA A 598 35.83 -21.46 -4.55
N ARG A 599 35.77 -22.76 -4.22
CA ARG A 599 35.42 -23.23 -2.87
C ARG A 599 36.44 -22.83 -1.80
N ALA A 600 37.73 -22.75 -2.13
CA ALA A 600 38.75 -22.26 -1.22
C ALA A 600 38.93 -20.73 -1.40
N PRO A 601 38.75 -19.89 -0.35
CA PRO A 601 38.85 -18.43 -0.46
C PRO A 601 40.20 -17.93 -0.99
N GLN A 602 41.27 -18.71 -0.81
CA GLN A 602 42.63 -18.41 -1.26
C GLN A 602 42.77 -18.51 -2.79
N GLN A 603 42.00 -19.38 -3.44
CA GLN A 603 42.05 -19.62 -4.89
C GLN A 603 41.30 -18.55 -5.71
N ARG A 604 40.42 -17.76 -5.07
CA ARG A 604 39.69 -16.67 -5.72
C ARG A 604 40.67 -15.54 -6.09
N PRO A 605 40.52 -14.87 -7.23
CA PRO A 605 41.29 -13.67 -7.58
C PRO A 605 41.00 -12.51 -6.60
N LYS A 606 41.76 -11.41 -6.68
CA LYS A 606 41.37 -10.11 -6.11
C LYS A 606 40.46 -9.32 -7.06
N MET A 607 39.81 -8.26 -6.60
CA MET A 607 38.90 -7.49 -7.46
C MET A 607 39.65 -6.74 -8.58
N GLU A 608 40.88 -6.29 -8.34
CA GLU A 608 41.73 -5.65 -9.36
C GLU A 608 42.16 -6.66 -10.44
N GLU A 609 42.35 -7.93 -10.05
CA GLU A 609 42.63 -9.03 -10.98
C GLU A 609 41.39 -9.38 -11.81
N VAL A 610 40.20 -9.37 -11.19
CA VAL A 610 38.90 -9.57 -11.88
C VAL A 610 38.60 -8.45 -12.88
N ILE A 611 38.85 -7.19 -12.50
CA ILE A 611 38.71 -6.03 -13.39
C ILE A 611 39.58 -6.22 -14.64
N ARG A 612 40.88 -6.54 -14.47
CA ARG A 612 41.79 -6.77 -15.60
C ARG A 612 41.32 -7.92 -16.50
N MET A 613 40.84 -9.02 -15.93
CA MET A 613 40.32 -10.15 -16.73
C MET A 613 39.02 -9.77 -17.50
N ILE A 614 38.17 -8.90 -16.96
CA ILE A 614 36.99 -8.37 -17.67
C ILE A 614 37.41 -7.36 -18.76
N GLU A 615 38.47 -6.59 -18.55
CA GLU A 615 39.04 -5.67 -19.53
C GLU A 615 39.72 -6.41 -20.69
N GLU A 616 40.36 -7.54 -20.43
CA GLU A 616 40.95 -8.42 -21.46
C GLU A 616 39.89 -8.99 -22.43
N ILE A 617 38.66 -9.23 -21.97
CA ILE A 617 37.52 -9.62 -22.83
C ILE A 617 37.10 -8.49 -23.79
N ARG A 618 37.32 -7.21 -23.43
CA ARG A 618 36.84 -6.05 -24.21
C ARG A 618 37.73 -5.68 -25.40
N LEU A 619 38.88 -6.32 -25.57
CA LEU A 619 39.89 -5.95 -26.59
C LEU A 619 39.61 -6.55 -27.99
N THR A 620 38.39 -7.01 -28.26
CA THR A 620 37.97 -7.67 -29.52
C THR A 620 36.94 -6.91 -30.36
N GLU A 621 36.71 -5.62 -30.11
CA GLU A 621 36.08 -4.75 -31.11
C GLU A 621 37.07 -4.42 -32.25
N PRO A 622 36.68 -4.54 -33.54
CA PRO A 622 37.53 -4.13 -34.65
C PRO A 622 37.50 -2.60 -34.81
N ASP A 623 38.67 -1.97 -34.65
CA ASP A 623 38.85 -0.51 -34.75
C ASP A 623 38.34 0.11 -36.06
N LEU A 624 37.78 1.31 -35.95
CA LEU A 624 37.23 2.11 -37.05
C LEU A 624 38.34 2.62 -38.00
N LEU A 625 38.39 2.10 -39.23
CA LEU A 625 39.14 2.72 -40.34
C LEU A 625 38.33 2.79 -41.66
N PRO A 626 38.59 3.79 -42.54
CA PRO A 626 37.62 4.26 -43.54
C PRO A 626 37.73 3.62 -44.94
N SER A 627 36.83 4.05 -45.82
CA SER A 627 36.49 3.43 -47.11
C SER A 627 37.57 3.39 -48.20
N SER A 628 37.96 2.18 -48.61
CA SER A 628 38.24 1.74 -50.01
C SER A 628 38.42 0.19 -49.99
N GLY A 629 38.38 -0.58 -51.08
CA GLY A 629 38.09 -0.29 -52.49
C GLY A 629 38.47 -1.47 -53.41
N ASP A 630 37.48 -2.22 -53.91
CA ASP A 630 37.55 -3.21 -55.02
C ASP A 630 38.23 -4.60 -54.77
N ARG A 631 37.85 -5.58 -55.62
CA ARG A 631 38.50 -6.86 -56.00
C ARG A 631 38.85 -7.97 -54.97
N SER A 632 37.88 -8.88 -54.83
CA SER A 632 37.91 -10.29 -55.31
C SER A 632 39.05 -11.28 -54.95
N LYS A 633 38.62 -12.55 -54.75
CA LYS A 633 39.33 -13.87 -54.92
C LYS A 633 39.76 -14.65 -53.65
N GLN A 634 38.95 -15.68 -53.36
CA GLN A 634 39.31 -17.11 -53.39
C GLN A 634 40.31 -17.73 -52.37
N ILE A 635 40.05 -19.02 -52.09
CA ILE A 635 40.98 -20.13 -51.77
C ILE A 635 41.42 -20.37 -50.30
N TYR A 636 40.91 -21.49 -49.72
CA TYR A 636 41.47 -22.43 -48.71
C TYR A 636 42.02 -21.84 -47.36
N GLY A 637 41.99 -22.52 -46.21
CA GLY A 637 41.46 -23.84 -45.83
C GLY A 637 42.28 -24.49 -44.68
N ARG A 638 41.71 -25.53 -44.03
CA ARG A 638 42.35 -26.47 -43.07
C ARG A 638 42.81 -26.02 -41.66
N HIS A 639 42.21 -26.68 -40.65
CA HIS A 639 42.81 -27.16 -39.39
C HIS A 639 43.24 -26.08 -38.34
N SER A 640 43.41 -26.37 -37.05
CA SER A 640 43.34 -27.64 -36.29
C SER A 640 42.74 -27.46 -34.88
N CYS A 641 42.28 -28.55 -34.27
CA CYS A 641 42.08 -28.65 -32.81
C CYS A 641 43.40 -28.97 -32.06
N THR A 642 43.31 -29.02 -30.73
CA THR A 642 44.37 -29.25 -29.72
C THR A 642 45.26 -28.01 -29.43
N VAL A 643 45.76 -27.77 -28.21
CA VAL A 643 45.96 -28.65 -27.03
C VAL A 643 45.58 -27.92 -25.72
N LEU A 644 44.85 -28.58 -24.80
CA LEU A 644 45.23 -28.76 -23.38
C LEU A 644 44.25 -29.67 -22.61
N ARG A 645 44.77 -30.53 -21.74
CA ARG A 645 44.03 -31.55 -20.97
C ARG A 645 44.87 -31.97 -19.76
N ALA A 646 44.32 -31.92 -18.54
CA ALA A 646 45.05 -32.39 -17.35
C ALA A 646 44.12 -32.83 -16.18
N ALA A 647 44.46 -33.99 -15.60
CA ALA A 647 44.06 -34.52 -14.29
C ALA A 647 42.59 -34.92 -14.04
N TRP A 648 42.44 -35.69 -12.94
CA TRP A 648 41.23 -36.34 -12.39
C TRP A 648 40.66 -37.51 -13.19
N TYR A 649 40.88 -38.73 -12.65
CA TYR A 649 40.39 -40.02 -13.14
C TYR A 649 40.22 -40.99 -11.96
N ALA A 650 39.53 -42.12 -12.19
CA ALA A 650 39.33 -43.27 -11.28
C ALA A 650 38.30 -43.06 -10.13
N SER A 651 37.39 -43.99 -9.78
CA SER A 651 36.92 -45.27 -10.40
C SER A 651 35.67 -45.80 -9.62
N PRO A 652 35.05 -46.99 -9.89
CA PRO A 652 34.13 -47.29 -11.00
C PRO A 652 32.81 -47.99 -10.54
N ARG A 653 32.04 -48.54 -11.53
CA ARG A 653 30.83 -49.43 -11.46
C ARG A 653 29.48 -48.71 -11.64
N SER A 654 28.47 -49.27 -12.32
CA SER A 654 28.37 -50.56 -13.07
C SER A 654 27.38 -50.50 -14.26
N ARG A 655 27.46 -51.50 -15.16
CA ARG A 655 26.46 -51.80 -16.22
C ARG A 655 25.06 -52.00 -15.61
N ALA A 656 23.97 -51.63 -16.29
CA ALA A 656 23.32 -52.44 -17.33
C ALA A 656 21.85 -52.04 -17.61
N SER A 657 21.52 -51.73 -18.87
CA SER A 657 20.39 -52.31 -19.62
C SER A 657 20.39 -51.77 -21.05
N HIS A 658 19.85 -52.53 -22.00
CA HIS A 658 19.92 -52.25 -23.43
C HIS A 658 18.53 -52.47 -24.07
N GLU A 659 18.31 -51.86 -25.23
CA GLU A 659 17.18 -52.09 -26.16
C GLU A 659 15.77 -51.69 -25.71
N LEU A 660 15.22 -50.67 -26.38
CA LEU A 660 14.06 -50.83 -27.29
C LEU A 660 13.76 -49.49 -28.01
N ARG A 661 14.50 -49.21 -29.09
CA ARG A 661 14.21 -48.13 -30.05
C ARG A 661 14.45 -48.62 -31.48
N GLY A 662 13.64 -49.59 -31.90
CA GLY A 662 13.78 -50.31 -33.17
C GLY A 662 12.47 -50.44 -33.97
N LEU A 663 11.69 -49.37 -34.09
CA LEU A 663 10.52 -49.26 -34.97
C LEU A 663 10.22 -47.79 -35.27
N ALA A 664 9.46 -47.51 -36.35
CA ALA A 664 8.99 -46.18 -36.75
C ALA A 664 10.07 -45.10 -37.03
N ARG A 665 11.08 -45.40 -37.86
CA ARG A 665 11.77 -44.36 -38.65
C ARG A 665 12.25 -44.81 -40.04
N ALA A 666 11.43 -45.61 -40.72
CA ALA A 666 11.68 -46.08 -42.08
C ALA A 666 10.37 -46.22 -42.88
N LEU A 667 9.74 -45.10 -43.24
CA LEU A 667 8.77 -44.96 -44.33
C LEU A 667 8.54 -43.47 -44.66
N LEU A 668 7.95 -43.20 -45.83
CA LEU A 668 7.52 -41.86 -46.30
C LEU A 668 8.63 -40.80 -46.51
N LYS A 669 9.56 -41.11 -47.44
CA LYS A 669 9.97 -40.13 -48.46
C LYS A 669 9.16 -40.36 -49.74
N SER A 670 8.07 -39.62 -49.93
CA SER A 670 7.47 -39.41 -51.26
C SER A 670 6.56 -38.19 -51.27
N THR A 671 6.79 -37.33 -52.25
CA THR A 671 5.97 -36.18 -52.68
C THR A 671 4.47 -36.43 -52.76
N VAL A 672 3.67 -35.40 -52.44
CA VAL A 672 2.61 -34.85 -53.32
C VAL A 672 2.19 -33.48 -52.79
N CYS A 673 1.93 -32.51 -53.69
CA CYS A 673 1.30 -31.24 -53.33
C CYS A 673 -0.23 -31.38 -53.44
N LEU A 674 -0.98 -30.84 -52.47
CA LEU A 674 -2.45 -30.72 -52.54
C LEU A 674 -2.90 -29.27 -52.31
N PRO A 675 -4.09 -28.87 -52.82
CA PRO A 675 -4.30 -27.48 -53.25
C PRO A 675 -4.85 -26.53 -52.17
N ALA A 676 -4.84 -25.23 -52.50
CA ALA A 676 -5.20 -24.11 -51.62
C ALA A 676 -6.70 -23.98 -51.26
N TRP A 677 -7.48 -25.08 -51.25
CA TRP A 677 -8.93 -25.06 -50.98
C TRP A 677 -9.29 -25.47 -49.54
N ILE A 678 -8.32 -25.93 -48.74
CA ILE A 678 -8.54 -26.31 -47.32
C ILE A 678 -8.62 -25.08 -46.38
N LEU A 679 -8.15 -23.91 -46.81
CA LEU A 679 -8.25 -22.64 -46.05
C LEU A 679 -9.68 -22.06 -46.00
N SER A 680 -10.67 -22.69 -46.62
CA SER A 680 -12.06 -22.20 -46.68
C SER A 680 -13.01 -22.85 -45.65
N PHE A 681 -12.52 -23.68 -44.73
CA PHE A 681 -13.36 -24.45 -43.79
C PHE A 681 -13.15 -24.10 -42.30
N LEU A 682 -12.56 -22.94 -42.01
CA LEU A 682 -12.36 -22.41 -40.65
C LEU A 682 -12.85 -20.96 -40.49
N GLN A 683 -13.91 -20.58 -41.23
CA GLN A 683 -14.61 -19.29 -41.04
C GLN A 683 -16.12 -19.43 -40.74
N ASP A 684 -16.72 -20.61 -40.93
CA ASP A 684 -18.13 -20.89 -40.60
C ASP A 684 -18.27 -21.84 -39.38
N LEU A 685 -17.67 -21.46 -38.26
CA LEU A 685 -18.12 -21.92 -36.94
C LEU A 685 -19.06 -20.85 -36.36
N PRO A 686 -20.34 -21.18 -36.04
CA PRO A 686 -21.28 -20.17 -35.58
C PRO A 686 -20.82 -19.44 -34.32
N ARG A 687 -20.93 -18.10 -34.34
CA ARG A 687 -21.07 -17.34 -33.09
C ARG A 687 -22.36 -17.77 -32.42
N VAL A 688 -22.27 -18.69 -31.47
CA VAL A 688 -23.38 -19.00 -30.56
C VAL A 688 -23.60 -17.77 -29.69
N CYS A 689 -24.55 -16.92 -30.09
CA CYS A 689 -25.09 -15.90 -29.20
C CYS A 689 -25.71 -16.63 -27.99
N ALA A 690 -25.27 -16.29 -26.79
CA ALA A 690 -25.87 -16.74 -25.54
C ALA A 690 -27.21 -16.01 -25.28
N SER A 691 -28.15 -16.21 -26.20
CA SER A 691 -29.51 -15.64 -26.18
C SER A 691 -30.54 -16.73 -26.53
N CYS A 692 -30.37 -17.92 -25.97
CA CYS A 692 -31.49 -18.82 -25.76
C CYS A 692 -32.22 -18.36 -24.50
N GLU A 693 -33.45 -17.90 -24.65
CA GLU A 693 -34.37 -17.74 -23.51
C GLU A 693 -34.63 -19.14 -22.93
N MET A 694 -34.04 -19.47 -21.78
CA MET A 694 -34.32 -20.73 -21.07
C MET A 694 -35.71 -20.66 -20.41
N ALA A 695 -36.74 -20.85 -21.24
CA ALA A 695 -38.11 -20.98 -20.81
C ALA A 695 -38.32 -22.31 -20.04
N GLY A 696 -38.16 -22.27 -18.72
CA GLY A 696 -38.73 -23.27 -17.81
C GLY A 696 -37.82 -24.39 -17.30
N GLU A 697 -36.59 -24.10 -16.86
CA GLU A 697 -36.01 -24.88 -15.75
C GLU A 697 -36.35 -24.17 -14.42
N ASP A 698 -36.91 -24.92 -13.46
CA ASP A 698 -37.28 -24.35 -12.15
C ASP A 698 -36.04 -23.87 -11.37
N TRP A 699 -36.08 -22.61 -10.93
CA TRP A 699 -35.04 -21.99 -10.10
C TRP A 699 -35.16 -22.49 -8.64
N THR A 700 -34.74 -23.73 -8.41
CA THR A 700 -34.84 -24.46 -7.13
C THR A 700 -33.61 -24.28 -6.24
N MET A 701 -33.68 -24.76 -4.98
CA MET A 701 -32.55 -24.82 -4.04
C MET A 701 -31.43 -25.75 -4.54
N VAL A 702 -30.18 -25.44 -4.20
CA VAL A 702 -29.06 -26.39 -4.35
C VAL A 702 -28.95 -27.21 -3.06
N GLY A 703 -28.91 -28.54 -3.19
CA GLY A 703 -28.68 -29.47 -2.06
C GLY A 703 -27.28 -30.07 -2.07
N ARG A 704 -26.99 -30.92 -1.07
CA ARG A 704 -25.78 -31.75 -0.98
C ARG A 704 -26.13 -33.25 -1.02
N ASN A 705 -25.21 -34.07 -1.55
CA ASN A 705 -25.22 -35.53 -1.42
C ASN A 705 -23.76 -36.04 -1.36
N GLY A 706 -23.30 -36.44 -0.17
CA GLY A 706 -21.90 -36.73 0.12
C GLY A 706 -21.00 -35.56 -0.25
N THR A 707 -19.88 -35.84 -0.94
CA THR A 707 -18.93 -34.84 -1.45
C THR A 707 -19.42 -33.97 -2.64
N ARG A 708 -20.73 -33.91 -2.93
CA ARG A 708 -21.29 -33.23 -4.11
C ARG A 708 -22.40 -32.23 -3.79
N PHE A 709 -22.43 -31.11 -4.51
CA PHE A 709 -23.64 -30.28 -4.64
C PHE A 709 -24.54 -30.81 -5.77
N LEU A 710 -25.86 -30.69 -5.61
CA LEU A 710 -26.87 -31.10 -6.58
C LEU A 710 -27.90 -30.00 -6.83
N LEU A 711 -28.14 -29.67 -8.09
CA LEU A 711 -29.23 -28.79 -8.54
C LEU A 711 -30.13 -29.57 -9.51
N ASN A 712 -31.43 -29.66 -9.23
CA ASN A 712 -32.40 -30.45 -10.01
C ASN A 712 -31.90 -31.89 -10.32
N GLY A 713 -31.23 -32.51 -9.33
CA GLY A 713 -30.66 -33.87 -9.43
C GLY A 713 -29.33 -34.00 -10.19
N ARG A 714 -28.80 -32.92 -10.79
CA ARG A 714 -27.53 -32.91 -11.54
C ARG A 714 -26.39 -32.36 -10.68
N ASP A 715 -25.16 -32.83 -10.89
CA ASP A 715 -23.95 -32.31 -10.23
C ASP A 715 -23.81 -30.79 -10.48
N PHE A 716 -23.82 -30.00 -9.40
CA PHE A 716 -23.56 -28.56 -9.44
C PHE A 716 -22.10 -28.28 -9.06
N PHE A 717 -21.47 -27.33 -9.75
CA PHE A 717 -20.11 -26.86 -9.48
C PHE A 717 -20.12 -25.35 -9.27
N VAL A 718 -19.49 -24.89 -8.20
CA VAL A 718 -19.34 -23.47 -7.87
C VAL A 718 -18.16 -22.91 -8.67
N HIS A 719 -18.43 -22.02 -9.63
CA HIS A 719 -17.39 -21.28 -10.34
C HIS A 719 -17.79 -19.81 -10.32
N GLY A 720 -17.07 -19.02 -9.53
CA GLY A 720 -17.60 -17.73 -9.11
C GLY A 720 -16.55 -16.74 -8.66
N PHE A 721 -17.02 -15.73 -7.93
CA PHE A 721 -16.22 -14.59 -7.54
C PHE A 721 -16.66 -14.01 -6.21
N ASN A 722 -15.78 -13.22 -5.60
CA ASN A 722 -16.07 -12.36 -4.48
C ASN A 722 -16.20 -10.91 -4.96
N THR A 723 -17.22 -10.19 -4.47
CA THR A 723 -17.32 -8.73 -4.56
C THR A 723 -18.10 -8.24 -3.34
N TYR A 724 -17.42 -7.82 -2.27
CA TYR A 724 -18.11 -7.47 -1.02
C TYR A 724 -18.85 -6.11 -1.05
N TRP A 725 -18.55 -5.26 -2.02
CA TRP A 725 -19.09 -3.90 -2.13
C TRP A 725 -20.53 -3.81 -2.69
N LEU A 726 -21.13 -4.91 -3.15
CA LEU A 726 -22.37 -4.89 -3.93
C LEU A 726 -23.53 -4.18 -3.20
N MET A 727 -23.72 -4.44 -1.90
CA MET A 727 -24.74 -3.76 -1.08
C MET A 727 -24.49 -2.25 -0.97
N VAL A 728 -23.23 -1.83 -0.81
CA VAL A 728 -22.83 -0.41 -0.68
C VAL A 728 -23.09 0.36 -1.98
N PHE A 729 -22.87 -0.28 -3.14
CA PHE A 729 -23.24 0.27 -4.45
C PHE A 729 -24.74 0.24 -4.71
N ALA A 730 -25.44 -0.84 -4.35
CA ALA A 730 -26.89 -0.96 -4.51
C ALA A 730 -27.68 0.03 -3.65
N THR A 731 -27.07 0.57 -2.59
CA THR A 731 -27.65 1.63 -1.76
C THR A 731 -27.80 2.96 -2.52
N ASP A 732 -26.96 3.28 -3.50
CA ASP A 732 -27.15 4.49 -4.34
C ASP A 732 -27.78 4.15 -5.70
N ILE A 733 -28.80 4.90 -6.08
CA ILE A 733 -29.38 4.80 -7.43
C ILE A 733 -28.33 5.17 -8.48
N SER A 734 -27.39 6.08 -8.19
CA SER A 734 -26.32 6.42 -9.14
C SER A 734 -25.20 5.38 -9.25
N THR A 735 -25.15 4.37 -8.37
CA THR A 735 -24.16 3.28 -8.43
C THR A 735 -24.76 1.89 -8.64
N ARG A 736 -26.09 1.73 -8.64
CA ARG A 736 -26.76 0.46 -9.00
C ARG A 736 -26.34 -0.10 -10.37
N GLY A 737 -26.03 0.78 -11.34
CA GLY A 737 -25.49 0.36 -12.63
C GLY A 737 -24.23 -0.51 -12.50
N LYS A 738 -23.37 -0.23 -11.52
CA LYS A 738 -22.14 -1.00 -11.27
C LYS A 738 -22.40 -2.40 -10.66
N VAL A 739 -23.56 -2.60 -10.02
CA VAL A 739 -24.00 -3.92 -9.55
C VAL A 739 -24.56 -4.75 -10.70
N ILE A 740 -25.28 -4.13 -11.64
CA ILE A 740 -25.76 -4.78 -12.86
C ILE A 740 -24.55 -5.19 -13.72
N GLU A 741 -23.66 -4.23 -14.01
CA GLU A 741 -22.45 -4.39 -14.83
C GLU A 741 -21.57 -5.57 -14.39
N VAL A 742 -21.29 -5.73 -13.09
CA VAL A 742 -20.45 -6.85 -12.62
C VAL A 742 -21.17 -8.21 -12.68
N PHE A 743 -22.50 -8.26 -12.55
CA PHE A 743 -23.26 -9.50 -12.80
C PHE A 743 -23.37 -9.82 -14.30
N GLU A 744 -23.48 -8.81 -15.17
CA GLU A 744 -23.44 -8.97 -16.62
C GLU A 744 -22.08 -9.49 -17.10
N GLU A 745 -20.97 -8.86 -16.68
CA GLU A 745 -19.61 -9.33 -16.99
C GLU A 745 -19.36 -10.75 -16.46
N ALA A 746 -19.74 -11.04 -15.21
CA ALA A 746 -19.55 -12.36 -14.61
C ALA A 746 -20.38 -13.46 -15.32
N SER A 747 -21.64 -13.18 -15.64
CA SER A 747 -22.49 -14.11 -16.39
C SER A 747 -21.98 -14.32 -17.82
N ALA A 748 -21.37 -13.31 -18.46
CA ALA A 748 -20.81 -13.42 -19.80
C ALA A 748 -19.59 -14.37 -19.88
N VAL A 749 -18.81 -14.50 -18.80
CA VAL A 749 -17.75 -15.50 -18.65
C VAL A 749 -18.23 -16.80 -17.95
N GLY A 750 -19.53 -16.94 -17.72
CA GLY A 750 -20.17 -18.16 -17.20
C GLY A 750 -19.93 -18.45 -15.71
N LEU A 751 -19.61 -17.43 -14.91
CA LEU A 751 -19.60 -17.55 -13.45
C LEU A 751 -21.05 -17.68 -12.94
N ASN A 752 -21.27 -18.55 -11.95
CA ASN A 752 -22.60 -18.92 -11.47
C ASN A 752 -22.84 -18.66 -9.97
N VAL A 753 -21.81 -18.24 -9.22
CA VAL A 753 -21.92 -17.86 -7.81
C VAL A 753 -21.15 -16.56 -7.54
N CYS A 754 -21.72 -15.68 -6.72
CA CYS A 754 -21.07 -14.53 -6.14
C CYS A 754 -21.10 -14.63 -4.61
N ARG A 755 -19.98 -14.37 -3.94
CA ARG A 755 -19.90 -14.26 -2.48
C ARG A 755 -19.75 -12.79 -2.09
N THR A 756 -20.60 -12.35 -1.17
CA THR A 756 -20.74 -10.96 -0.75
C THR A 756 -21.28 -10.86 0.68
N TRP A 757 -21.09 -9.71 1.33
CA TRP A 757 -21.47 -9.54 2.73
C TRP A 757 -22.97 -9.23 2.88
N ALA A 758 -23.64 -9.94 3.78
CA ALA A 758 -24.93 -9.54 4.34
C ALA A 758 -24.75 -8.70 5.64
N PHE A 759 -23.52 -8.27 5.93
CA PHE A 759 -23.16 -7.35 7.01
C PHE A 759 -22.50 -6.06 6.47
N ASN A 760 -22.54 -5.01 7.28
CA ASN A 760 -21.65 -3.85 7.22
C ASN A 760 -21.89 -3.08 8.52
N ASP A 761 -21.03 -3.24 9.52
CA ASP A 761 -21.42 -2.93 10.90
C ASP A 761 -20.83 -1.62 11.41
N ALA A 762 -19.95 -0.99 10.61
CA ALA A 762 -19.27 0.25 10.95
C ALA A 762 -19.07 1.18 9.75
N GLY A 763 -18.85 2.46 10.01
CA GLY A 763 -18.44 3.43 8.99
C GLY A 763 -19.59 4.00 8.16
N TRP A 764 -19.40 4.05 6.83
CA TRP A 764 -20.32 4.69 5.88
C TRP A 764 -21.23 3.65 5.24
N ARG A 765 -22.56 3.91 5.22
CA ARG A 765 -23.59 2.94 4.79
C ARG A 765 -23.57 1.62 5.55
N ALA A 766 -23.32 1.68 6.87
CA ALA A 766 -23.50 0.52 7.74
C ALA A 766 -24.93 -0.02 7.62
N LEU A 767 -25.07 -1.32 7.35
CA LEU A 767 -26.34 -2.03 7.33
C LEU A 767 -26.90 -2.13 8.74
N GLN A 768 -26.07 -2.55 9.71
CA GLN A 768 -26.43 -2.60 11.12
C GLN A 768 -25.72 -1.46 11.85
N VAL A 769 -26.49 -0.48 12.32
CA VAL A 769 -25.96 0.74 12.96
C VAL A 769 -25.79 0.59 14.47
N SER A 770 -26.55 -0.31 15.09
CA SER A 770 -26.39 -0.76 16.49
C SER A 770 -27.09 -2.13 16.66
N PRO A 771 -26.97 -2.81 17.82
CA PRO A 771 -27.58 -4.13 18.00
C PRO A 771 -29.08 -4.13 17.68
N SER A 772 -29.48 -4.97 16.72
CA SER A 772 -30.86 -5.07 16.20
C SER A 772 -31.44 -3.82 15.52
N VAL A 773 -30.62 -2.82 15.17
CA VAL A 773 -31.07 -1.60 14.44
C VAL A 773 -30.36 -1.50 13.09
N TYR A 774 -31.15 -1.31 12.03
CA TYR A 774 -30.70 -1.46 10.64
C TYR A 774 -31.04 -0.23 9.79
N ASP A 775 -30.17 0.11 8.84
CA ASP A 775 -30.48 1.05 7.76
C ASP A 775 -31.29 0.31 6.67
N GLU A 776 -32.58 0.63 6.57
CA GLU A 776 -33.51 -0.01 5.66
C GLU A 776 -33.23 0.32 4.18
N GLU A 777 -32.55 1.42 3.84
CA GLU A 777 -32.13 1.69 2.46
C GLU A 777 -30.88 0.89 2.08
N VAL A 778 -29.97 0.64 3.02
CA VAL A 778 -28.86 -0.31 2.83
C VAL A 778 -29.40 -1.73 2.70
N PHE A 779 -30.41 -2.11 3.48
CA PHE A 779 -31.01 -3.45 3.41
C PHE A 779 -31.82 -3.66 2.11
N LYS A 780 -32.47 -2.62 1.58
CA LYS A 780 -33.01 -2.60 0.20
C LYS A 780 -31.90 -2.64 -0.86
N GLY A 781 -30.70 -2.17 -0.54
CA GLY A 781 -29.50 -2.41 -1.34
C GLY A 781 -29.22 -3.90 -1.46
N LEU A 782 -29.23 -4.65 -0.35
CA LEU A 782 -29.08 -6.10 -0.38
C LEU A 782 -30.26 -6.80 -1.08
N ASP A 783 -31.51 -6.35 -0.89
CA ASP A 783 -32.67 -6.88 -1.62
C ASP A 783 -32.46 -6.79 -3.13
N PHE A 784 -31.90 -5.65 -3.59
CA PHE A 784 -31.58 -5.41 -4.99
C PHE A 784 -30.49 -6.34 -5.48
N VAL A 785 -29.39 -6.54 -4.74
CA VAL A 785 -28.33 -7.51 -5.08
C VAL A 785 -28.89 -8.92 -5.26
N VAL A 786 -29.75 -9.38 -4.34
CA VAL A 786 -30.44 -10.67 -4.46
C VAL A 786 -31.35 -10.71 -5.70
N SER A 787 -32.06 -9.62 -6.00
CA SER A 787 -32.93 -9.56 -7.19
C SER A 787 -32.16 -9.51 -8.52
N GLU A 788 -30.96 -8.94 -8.54
CA GLU A 788 -30.15 -8.78 -9.75
C GLU A 788 -29.38 -10.06 -10.05
N ALA A 789 -28.76 -10.68 -9.03
CA ALA A 789 -28.10 -11.99 -9.16
C ALA A 789 -29.02 -13.03 -9.82
N ARG A 790 -30.31 -13.05 -9.43
CA ARG A 790 -31.33 -13.93 -10.02
C ARG A 790 -31.52 -13.74 -11.52
N LYS A 791 -31.50 -12.49 -12.02
CA LYS A 791 -31.67 -12.19 -13.45
C LYS A 791 -30.49 -12.69 -14.28
N HIS A 792 -29.29 -12.58 -13.71
CA HIS A 792 -28.03 -13.00 -14.34
C HIS A 792 -27.63 -14.44 -13.94
N ASN A 793 -28.62 -15.29 -13.62
CA ASN A 793 -28.46 -16.71 -13.25
C ASN A 793 -27.35 -17.00 -12.22
N THR A 794 -27.05 -16.03 -11.36
CA THR A 794 -26.00 -16.08 -10.36
C THR A 794 -26.61 -16.33 -8.99
N ARG A 795 -26.00 -17.22 -8.20
CA ARG A 795 -26.42 -17.50 -6.82
C ARG A 795 -25.50 -16.85 -5.80
N LEU A 796 -25.98 -16.63 -4.58
CA LEU A 796 -25.26 -15.86 -3.57
C LEU A 796 -24.77 -16.69 -2.38
N ILE A 797 -23.52 -16.52 -1.98
CA ILE A 797 -23.06 -16.84 -0.62
C ILE A 797 -23.08 -15.55 0.20
N LEU A 798 -23.76 -15.59 1.35
CA LEU A 798 -24.00 -14.43 2.20
C LEU A 798 -23.42 -14.63 3.60
N SER A 799 -22.36 -13.88 3.89
CA SER A 799 -21.70 -13.86 5.21
C SER A 799 -22.41 -12.93 6.20
N PHE A 800 -22.51 -13.32 7.47
CA PHE A 800 -23.18 -12.56 8.55
C PHE A 800 -22.26 -11.66 9.38
N CYS A 801 -20.95 -11.85 9.34
CA CYS A 801 -20.00 -11.05 10.15
C CYS A 801 -18.58 -11.14 9.56
N ASN A 802 -17.72 -10.16 9.85
CA ASN A 802 -16.27 -10.26 9.60
C ASN A 802 -15.50 -10.55 10.90
N ASN A 803 -14.35 -11.20 10.78
CA ASN A 803 -13.31 -11.19 11.81
C ASN A 803 -12.51 -9.86 11.83
N TRP A 804 -12.38 -9.20 10.68
CA TRP A 804 -11.56 -7.99 10.49
C TRP A 804 -12.30 -6.68 10.80
N LYS A 805 -11.54 -5.68 11.28
CA LYS A 805 -12.07 -4.46 11.91
C LYS A 805 -12.49 -3.35 10.95
N GLU A 806 -12.02 -3.40 9.71
CA GLU A 806 -12.07 -2.27 8.77
C GLU A 806 -13.50 -1.96 8.28
N TYR A 807 -14.36 -2.99 8.26
CA TYR A 807 -15.79 -2.92 7.91
C TYR A 807 -16.72 -3.31 9.07
N GLY A 808 -16.21 -3.26 10.31
CA GLY A 808 -16.95 -3.60 11.53
C GLY A 808 -16.56 -4.96 12.10
N GLY A 809 -17.39 -5.98 11.89
CA GLY A 809 -17.12 -7.35 12.34
C GLY A 809 -17.09 -7.55 13.86
N LYS A 810 -16.48 -8.64 14.34
CA LYS A 810 -16.50 -9.06 15.76
C LYS A 810 -16.08 -7.96 16.74
N ALA A 811 -15.12 -7.13 16.36
CA ALA A 811 -14.64 -6.00 17.17
C ALA A 811 -15.69 -4.88 17.33
N GLN A 812 -16.58 -4.70 16.35
CA GLN A 812 -17.70 -3.77 16.42
C GLN A 812 -18.86 -4.34 17.26
N TYR A 813 -19.10 -5.64 17.20
CA TYR A 813 -20.02 -6.32 18.11
C TYR A 813 -19.55 -6.19 19.57
N VAL A 814 -18.27 -6.46 19.87
CA VAL A 814 -17.66 -6.24 21.19
C VAL A 814 -17.68 -4.76 21.60
N ARG A 815 -17.52 -3.82 20.65
CA ARG A 815 -17.68 -2.38 20.91
C ARG A 815 -19.10 -2.04 21.38
N TRP A 816 -20.15 -2.56 20.73
CA TRP A 816 -21.52 -2.38 21.20
C TRP A 816 -21.75 -2.96 22.60
N GLY A 817 -21.11 -4.09 22.95
CA GLY A 817 -21.12 -4.61 24.31
C GLY A 817 -20.48 -3.66 25.33
N LYS A 818 -19.29 -3.13 25.02
CA LYS A 818 -18.59 -2.13 25.83
C LYS A 818 -19.43 -0.85 26.01
N GLU A 819 -20.13 -0.41 24.95
CA GLU A 819 -21.06 0.73 24.98
C GLU A 819 -22.34 0.44 25.79
N ALA A 820 -22.78 -0.82 25.85
CA ALA A 820 -23.86 -1.30 26.72
C ALA A 820 -23.42 -1.54 28.18
N GLY A 821 -22.15 -1.33 28.52
CA GLY A 821 -21.59 -1.45 29.87
C GLY A 821 -20.96 -2.80 30.22
N LEU A 822 -20.77 -3.70 29.25
CA LEU A 822 -20.09 -4.98 29.47
C LEU A 822 -18.57 -4.78 29.62
N ASN A 823 -17.98 -5.42 30.64
CA ASN A 823 -16.55 -5.34 30.95
C ASN A 823 -15.70 -6.29 30.06
N LEU A 824 -15.83 -6.15 28.75
CA LEU A 824 -15.16 -7.01 27.77
C LEU A 824 -13.71 -6.56 27.54
N THR A 825 -12.77 -7.49 27.42
CA THR A 825 -11.34 -7.16 27.31
C THR A 825 -10.85 -7.20 25.85
N THR A 826 -10.83 -8.38 25.24
CA THR A 826 -10.41 -8.64 23.86
C THR A 826 -11.57 -8.55 22.86
N ASP A 827 -11.28 -8.65 21.56
CA ASP A 827 -12.31 -8.76 20.50
C ASP A 827 -12.80 -10.22 20.33
N ASP A 828 -12.07 -11.19 20.87
CA ASP A 828 -12.46 -12.62 20.89
C ASP A 828 -13.58 -12.93 21.90
N GLU A 829 -13.92 -11.98 22.78
CA GLU A 829 -15.11 -12.04 23.65
C GLU A 829 -16.41 -12.23 22.84
N PHE A 830 -16.39 -11.92 21.54
CA PHE A 830 -17.45 -12.23 20.58
C PHE A 830 -17.84 -13.71 20.54
N PHE A 831 -16.89 -14.62 20.76
CA PHE A 831 -17.15 -16.05 20.78
C PHE A 831 -17.67 -16.55 22.14
N LEU A 832 -17.49 -15.75 23.21
CA LEU A 832 -17.79 -16.13 24.59
C LEU A 832 -19.07 -15.48 25.14
N ASP A 833 -19.17 -14.16 25.08
CA ASP A 833 -20.15 -13.40 25.85
C ASP A 833 -21.60 -13.67 25.38
N PRO A 834 -22.51 -14.11 26.27
CA PRO A 834 -23.89 -14.44 25.89
C PRO A 834 -24.67 -13.27 25.27
N THR A 835 -24.34 -12.03 25.63
CA THR A 835 -24.97 -10.81 25.09
C THR A 835 -24.49 -10.56 23.67
N ILE A 836 -23.18 -10.69 23.42
CA ILE A 836 -22.59 -10.52 22.08
C ILE A 836 -23.07 -11.62 21.13
N LYS A 837 -23.10 -12.87 21.60
CA LYS A 837 -23.73 -13.99 20.88
C LYS A 837 -25.21 -13.73 20.62
N GLY A 838 -25.93 -13.13 21.58
CA GLY A 838 -27.30 -12.65 21.39
C GLY A 838 -27.45 -11.60 20.30
N TYR A 839 -26.54 -10.62 20.22
CA TYR A 839 -26.53 -9.61 19.14
C TYR A 839 -26.31 -10.25 17.76
N TYR A 840 -25.36 -11.18 17.65
CA TYR A 840 -25.10 -11.91 16.40
C TYR A 840 -26.31 -12.77 15.99
N LYS A 841 -26.91 -13.51 16.93
CA LYS A 841 -28.14 -14.28 16.69
C LYS A 841 -29.31 -13.42 16.22
N ALA A 842 -29.45 -12.20 16.76
CA ALA A 842 -30.46 -11.25 16.30
C ALA A 842 -30.19 -10.72 14.88
N HIS A 843 -28.92 -10.57 14.47
CA HIS A 843 -28.54 -10.28 13.08
C HIS A 843 -28.91 -11.43 12.14
N VAL A 844 -28.44 -12.64 12.45
CA VAL A 844 -28.73 -13.86 11.68
C VAL A 844 -30.24 -14.02 11.48
N GLN A 845 -31.03 -13.94 12.55
CA GLN A 845 -32.48 -14.05 12.47
C GLN A 845 -33.09 -12.95 11.58
N LYS A 846 -32.61 -11.70 11.65
CA LYS A 846 -33.08 -10.60 10.81
C LYS A 846 -32.76 -10.82 9.33
N VAL A 847 -31.59 -11.35 8.98
CA VAL A 847 -31.20 -11.61 7.59
C VAL A 847 -31.99 -12.79 7.02
N LEU A 848 -32.02 -13.94 7.70
CA LEU A 848 -32.80 -15.11 7.27
C LEU A 848 -34.29 -14.77 7.06
N THR A 849 -34.88 -13.96 7.94
CA THR A 849 -36.31 -13.60 7.88
C THR A 849 -36.61 -12.33 7.10
N ARG A 850 -35.62 -11.73 6.41
CA ARG A 850 -35.84 -10.56 5.53
C ARG A 850 -36.78 -10.93 4.39
N MET A 851 -37.95 -10.30 4.35
CA MET A 851 -38.81 -10.28 3.16
C MET A 851 -38.18 -9.35 2.13
N ASN A 852 -37.69 -9.90 1.02
CA ASN A 852 -37.07 -9.12 -0.06
C ASN A 852 -38.10 -8.13 -0.63
N THR A 853 -37.81 -6.82 -0.59
CA THR A 853 -38.77 -5.80 -1.04
C THR A 853 -39.03 -5.80 -2.55
N ILE A 854 -38.20 -6.49 -3.35
CA ILE A 854 -38.33 -6.62 -4.80
C ILE A 854 -38.91 -7.98 -5.18
N THR A 855 -38.25 -9.10 -4.83
CA THR A 855 -38.71 -10.46 -5.21
C THR A 855 -39.95 -10.92 -4.47
N LYS A 856 -40.29 -10.29 -3.33
CA LYS A 856 -41.38 -10.66 -2.40
C LYS A 856 -41.24 -12.07 -1.81
N VAL A 857 -40.03 -12.62 -1.81
CA VAL A 857 -39.67 -13.88 -1.15
C VAL A 857 -38.91 -13.57 0.14
N MET A 858 -39.10 -14.35 1.21
CA MET A 858 -38.20 -14.28 2.36
C MET A 858 -36.84 -14.86 1.99
N TYR A 859 -35.74 -14.29 2.47
CA TYR A 859 -34.38 -14.73 2.13
C TYR A 859 -34.17 -16.23 2.37
N LYS A 860 -34.58 -16.76 3.53
CA LYS A 860 -34.56 -18.22 3.82
C LYS A 860 -35.45 -19.11 2.94
N ASN A 861 -36.23 -18.51 2.04
CA ASN A 861 -37.06 -19.17 1.04
C ASN A 861 -36.65 -18.82 -0.41
N ASP A 862 -35.63 -17.97 -0.63
CA ASP A 862 -35.25 -17.48 -1.96
C ASP A 862 -34.03 -18.25 -2.53
N PRO A 863 -34.23 -19.25 -3.41
CA PRO A 863 -33.16 -20.09 -3.95
C PRO A 863 -32.09 -19.36 -4.79
N THR A 864 -32.20 -18.05 -4.95
CA THR A 864 -31.07 -17.22 -5.42
C THR A 864 -29.91 -17.25 -4.41
N ILE A 865 -30.18 -17.50 -3.12
CA ILE A 865 -29.14 -17.77 -2.14
C ILE A 865 -28.70 -19.24 -2.31
N PHE A 866 -27.38 -19.46 -2.39
CA PHE A 866 -26.75 -20.78 -2.42
C PHE A 866 -26.44 -21.24 -1.00
N ALA A 867 -25.81 -20.37 -0.21
CA ALA A 867 -25.40 -20.68 1.15
C ALA A 867 -25.35 -19.45 2.05
N TRP A 868 -25.45 -19.73 3.35
CA TRP A 868 -25.10 -18.83 4.44
C TRP A 868 -23.66 -19.10 4.89
N GLU A 869 -22.95 -18.05 5.31
CA GLU A 869 -21.63 -18.16 5.95
C GLU A 869 -21.67 -17.54 7.35
N LEU A 870 -21.19 -18.28 8.35
CA LEU A 870 -21.21 -17.82 9.75
C LEU A 870 -20.40 -16.54 9.97
N ILE A 871 -19.13 -16.51 9.54
CA ILE A 871 -18.23 -15.37 9.74
C ILE A 871 -17.03 -15.44 8.78
N ASN A 872 -16.70 -14.34 8.11
CA ASN A 872 -15.52 -14.27 7.24
C ASN A 872 -14.21 -14.30 8.06
N GLU A 873 -13.37 -15.30 7.78
CA GLU A 873 -12.02 -15.54 8.30
C GLU A 873 -11.90 -15.55 9.83
N PRO A 874 -12.65 -16.39 10.57
CA PRO A 874 -12.66 -16.40 12.03
C PRO A 874 -11.29 -16.77 12.58
N ARG A 875 -10.82 -16.00 13.57
CA ARG A 875 -9.65 -16.33 14.37
C ARG A 875 -9.94 -16.02 15.83
N CYS A 876 -9.54 -16.90 16.75
CA CYS A 876 -9.68 -16.75 18.19
C CYS A 876 -8.29 -16.88 18.84
N LEU A 877 -7.61 -15.75 19.03
CA LEU A 877 -6.24 -15.71 19.58
C LEU A 877 -6.21 -15.88 21.11
N LEU A 878 -7.35 -15.63 21.77
CA LEU A 878 -7.57 -15.92 23.19
C LEU A 878 -7.43 -17.40 23.54
N ASP A 879 -7.71 -18.30 22.59
CA ASP A 879 -7.67 -19.75 22.79
C ASP A 879 -7.06 -20.50 21.59
N PRO A 880 -5.74 -20.75 21.62
CA PRO A 880 -5.06 -21.59 20.63
C PRO A 880 -5.47 -23.07 20.64
N SER A 881 -6.25 -23.57 21.62
CA SER A 881 -6.83 -24.92 21.54
C SER A 881 -7.99 -24.98 20.56
N GLY A 882 -8.67 -23.85 20.32
CA GLY A 882 -9.82 -23.72 19.44
C GLY A 882 -11.14 -24.24 20.03
N ASP A 883 -11.16 -24.65 21.29
CA ASP A 883 -12.36 -25.13 21.98
C ASP A 883 -13.43 -24.04 22.08
N ILE A 884 -13.02 -22.77 22.32
CA ILE A 884 -13.92 -21.61 22.31
C ILE A 884 -14.60 -21.43 20.94
N LEU A 885 -13.82 -21.53 19.86
CA LEU A 885 -14.34 -21.33 18.50
C LEU A 885 -15.21 -22.52 18.07
N GLN A 886 -14.82 -23.75 18.41
CA GLN A 886 -15.62 -24.96 18.18
C GLN A 886 -17.01 -24.84 18.83
N ALA A 887 -17.07 -24.50 20.12
CA ALA A 887 -18.32 -24.34 20.84
C ALA A 887 -19.20 -23.21 20.26
N TRP A 888 -18.60 -22.13 19.75
CA TRP A 888 -19.34 -21.07 19.05
C TRP A 888 -19.90 -21.55 17.71
N ILE A 889 -19.13 -22.29 16.91
CA ILE A 889 -19.58 -22.82 15.61
C ILE A 889 -20.74 -23.80 15.83
N GLU A 890 -20.67 -24.69 16.82
CA GLU A 890 -21.78 -25.57 17.22
C GLU A 890 -23.03 -24.78 17.62
N GLU A 891 -22.89 -23.75 18.46
CA GLU A 891 -24.00 -22.92 18.93
C GLU A 891 -24.67 -22.13 17.79
N MET A 892 -23.88 -21.62 16.83
CA MET A 892 -24.39 -20.80 15.73
C MET A 892 -24.92 -21.64 14.55
N ALA A 893 -24.27 -22.76 14.21
CA ALA A 893 -24.75 -23.63 13.14
C ALA A 893 -26.11 -24.25 13.50
N SER A 894 -26.25 -24.73 14.72
CA SER A 894 -27.53 -25.20 15.28
C SER A 894 -28.61 -24.10 15.26
N PHE A 895 -28.25 -22.85 15.62
CA PHE A 895 -29.18 -21.73 15.59
C PHE A 895 -29.63 -21.36 14.17
N VAL A 896 -28.71 -21.24 13.20
CA VAL A 896 -29.04 -20.98 11.79
C VAL A 896 -29.98 -22.06 11.25
N LYS A 897 -29.63 -23.33 11.41
CA LYS A 897 -30.43 -24.47 10.91
C LYS A 897 -31.79 -24.60 11.59
N SER A 898 -31.97 -24.07 12.80
CA SER A 898 -33.28 -24.01 13.47
C SER A 898 -34.26 -22.99 12.83
N ILE A 899 -33.74 -22.00 12.09
CA ILE A 899 -34.52 -20.97 11.41
C ILE A 899 -34.64 -21.29 9.90
N ASP A 900 -33.55 -21.76 9.29
CA ASP A 900 -33.43 -22.14 7.89
C ASP A 900 -32.69 -23.48 7.74
N PRO A 901 -33.43 -24.61 7.67
CA PRO A 901 -32.86 -25.91 7.41
C PRO A 901 -32.62 -26.17 5.91
N MET A 902 -33.03 -25.27 5.01
CA MET A 902 -33.09 -25.51 3.56
C MET A 902 -31.86 -25.06 2.80
N HIS A 903 -31.32 -23.88 3.13
CA HIS A 903 -30.08 -23.40 2.52
C HIS A 903 -28.87 -24.14 3.09
N LEU A 904 -27.81 -24.22 2.27
CA LEU A 904 -26.51 -24.72 2.71
C LEU A 904 -25.88 -23.73 3.70
N LEU A 905 -25.09 -24.24 4.64
CA LEU A 905 -24.37 -23.45 5.63
C LEU A 905 -22.89 -23.83 5.63
N GLU A 906 -22.03 -22.81 5.70
CA GLU A 906 -20.59 -22.92 5.84
C GLU A 906 -20.05 -21.95 6.90
N ILE A 907 -18.74 -22.02 7.19
CA ILE A 907 -18.14 -21.36 8.35
C ILE A 907 -17.48 -20.03 7.99
N GLY A 908 -16.85 -19.92 6.80
CA GLY A 908 -16.03 -18.79 6.36
C GLY A 908 -14.54 -18.91 6.72
N MET A 909 -14.04 -20.14 6.91
CA MET A 909 -12.65 -20.41 7.32
C MET A 909 -11.63 -20.36 6.18
N GLU A 910 -10.44 -19.87 6.54
CA GLU A 910 -9.24 -19.88 5.70
C GLU A 910 -8.67 -21.29 5.44
N GLY A 911 -8.94 -22.26 6.33
CA GLY A 911 -8.53 -23.66 6.19
C GLY A 911 -7.43 -24.15 7.14
N PHE A 912 -6.97 -23.37 8.13
CA PHE A 912 -5.85 -23.82 8.96
C PHE A 912 -6.17 -25.06 9.82
N TYR A 913 -5.27 -26.04 9.77
CA TYR A 913 -5.29 -27.21 10.64
C TYR A 913 -4.99 -26.80 12.08
N GLY A 914 -5.72 -27.39 13.03
CA GLY A 914 -5.61 -27.08 14.45
C GLY A 914 -5.07 -28.25 15.28
N PRO A 915 -5.11 -28.13 16.62
CA PRO A 915 -4.52 -29.11 17.53
C PRO A 915 -5.16 -30.51 17.51
N SER A 916 -6.33 -30.72 16.87
CA SER A 916 -6.93 -32.05 16.76
C SER A 916 -6.20 -32.98 15.78
N THR A 917 -5.48 -32.41 14.80
CA THR A 917 -4.60 -33.13 13.86
C THR A 917 -3.18 -32.57 13.94
N PRO A 918 -2.44 -32.83 15.04
CA PRO A 918 -1.13 -32.23 15.29
C PRO A 918 -0.09 -32.59 14.22
N GLU A 919 -0.23 -33.76 13.59
CA GLU A 919 0.59 -34.19 12.47
C GLU A 919 0.42 -33.33 11.20
N LYS A 920 -0.68 -32.59 11.07
CA LYS A 920 -1.00 -31.71 9.93
C LYS A 920 -0.62 -30.24 10.13
N LEU A 921 -0.20 -29.85 11.33
CA LEU A 921 0.23 -28.48 11.63
C LEU A 921 1.41 -27.99 10.75
N HIS A 922 2.12 -28.91 10.07
CA HIS A 922 3.17 -28.60 9.10
C HIS A 922 2.68 -28.27 7.67
N GLN A 923 1.40 -28.53 7.38
CA GLN A 923 0.76 -28.17 6.10
C GLN A 923 0.26 -26.71 6.09
N ASN A 924 0.04 -26.14 7.29
CA ASN A 924 -0.23 -24.71 7.46
C ASN A 924 0.92 -23.85 6.91
N PRO A 925 0.66 -22.63 6.41
CA PRO A 925 1.69 -21.80 5.77
C PRO A 925 2.91 -21.49 6.66
N ASN A 926 2.71 -21.47 7.98
CA ASN A 926 3.74 -21.48 9.01
C ASN A 926 3.11 -21.81 10.39
N LEU A 927 3.96 -21.97 11.42
CA LEU A 927 3.56 -22.39 12.77
C LEU A 927 2.61 -21.44 13.52
N TYR A 928 2.51 -20.16 13.15
CA TYR A 928 1.56 -19.23 13.79
C TYR A 928 0.12 -19.55 13.40
N TYR A 929 -0.13 -20.00 12.18
CA TYR A 929 -1.48 -20.35 11.71
C TYR A 929 -2.07 -21.56 12.44
N GLY A 930 -1.23 -22.45 13.00
CA GLY A 930 -1.67 -23.52 13.91
C GLY A 930 -2.06 -23.06 15.33
N GLN A 931 -2.09 -21.74 15.60
CA GLN A 931 -2.36 -21.15 16.91
C GLN A 931 -3.50 -20.11 16.88
N VAL A 932 -4.20 -19.96 15.75
CA VAL A 932 -5.26 -18.92 15.60
C VAL A 932 -6.66 -19.38 16.03
N GLY A 933 -6.77 -20.53 16.71
CA GLY A 933 -8.01 -21.08 17.27
C GLY A 933 -8.93 -21.80 16.27
N THR A 934 -8.58 -21.82 14.98
CA THR A 934 -9.27 -22.63 13.94
C THR A 934 -8.73 -24.06 13.89
N ASP A 935 -9.59 -25.00 13.51
CA ASP A 935 -9.22 -26.39 13.24
C ASP A 935 -10.05 -26.93 12.06
N PHE A 936 -9.44 -26.99 10.87
CA PHE A 936 -10.14 -27.36 9.63
C PHE A 936 -10.99 -28.63 9.71
N ILE A 937 -10.49 -29.68 10.36
CA ILE A 937 -11.20 -30.98 10.41
C ILE A 937 -12.27 -30.94 11.51
N ARG A 938 -11.92 -30.54 12.73
CA ARG A 938 -12.86 -30.55 13.85
C ARG A 938 -14.03 -29.58 13.61
N ASN A 939 -13.75 -28.37 13.11
CA ASN A 939 -14.79 -27.37 12.88
C ASN A 939 -15.78 -27.81 11.78
N HIS A 940 -15.33 -28.44 10.69
CA HIS A 940 -16.21 -28.94 9.62
C HIS A 940 -16.91 -30.26 9.95
N GLN A 941 -16.56 -30.96 11.04
CA GLN A 941 -17.35 -32.07 11.59
C GLN A 941 -18.61 -31.60 12.35
N THR A 942 -18.80 -30.29 12.54
CA THR A 942 -19.94 -29.72 13.28
C THR A 942 -21.28 -30.03 12.60
N PRO A 943 -22.26 -30.64 13.29
CA PRO A 943 -23.58 -30.89 12.74
C PRO A 943 -24.28 -29.61 12.28
N GLY A 944 -24.73 -29.60 11.03
CA GLY A 944 -25.38 -28.45 10.39
C GLY A 944 -24.47 -27.63 9.47
N ILE A 945 -23.16 -27.93 9.41
CA ILE A 945 -22.25 -27.43 8.37
C ILE A 945 -22.32 -28.35 7.15
N ASP A 946 -22.64 -27.78 5.98
CA ASP A 946 -22.91 -28.53 4.77
C ASP A 946 -21.71 -28.65 3.82
N PHE A 947 -20.74 -27.74 3.86
CA PHE A 947 -19.51 -27.86 3.06
C PHE A 947 -18.33 -27.14 3.69
N ALA A 948 -17.13 -27.49 3.21
CA ALA A 948 -15.89 -26.93 3.70
C ALA A 948 -15.48 -25.69 2.90
N SER A 949 -15.13 -24.61 3.61
CA SER A 949 -14.51 -23.42 3.06
C SER A 949 -12.99 -23.45 3.25
N VAL A 950 -12.24 -23.00 2.25
CA VAL A 950 -10.78 -22.83 2.30
C VAL A 950 -10.38 -21.57 1.52
N HIS A 951 -9.49 -20.74 2.05
CA HIS A 951 -8.95 -19.57 1.34
C HIS A 951 -7.53 -19.85 0.83
N ILE A 952 -7.03 -19.03 -0.10
CA ILE A 952 -5.69 -19.20 -0.69
C ILE A 952 -5.00 -17.84 -0.97
N TYR A 953 -4.39 -17.25 0.05
CA TYR A 953 -3.59 -16.01 -0.05
C TYR A 953 -2.08 -16.27 0.04
N SER A 954 -1.54 -17.08 -0.88
CA SER A 954 -0.16 -17.54 -0.79
C SER A 954 0.88 -16.39 -0.80
N ASP A 955 0.59 -15.30 -1.49
CA ASP A 955 1.43 -14.09 -1.56
C ASP A 955 1.63 -13.44 -0.19
N SER A 956 0.55 -13.38 0.59
CA SER A 956 0.48 -12.80 1.94
C SER A 956 0.90 -13.78 3.03
N TRP A 957 0.63 -15.08 2.86
CA TRP A 957 0.89 -16.12 3.86
C TRP A 957 2.33 -16.66 3.85
N ILE A 958 3.02 -16.69 2.68
CA ILE A 958 4.43 -17.10 2.55
C ILE A 958 5.29 -16.04 1.81
N PRO A 959 5.35 -14.78 2.31
CA PRO A 959 5.83 -13.61 1.56
C PRO A 959 7.36 -13.53 1.30
N ASP A 960 8.15 -14.45 1.86
CA ASP A 960 9.60 -14.57 1.56
C ASP A 960 9.90 -15.55 0.40
N SER A 961 8.86 -16.06 -0.28
CA SER A 961 8.97 -17.10 -1.31
C SER A 961 9.08 -16.56 -2.75
N PHE A 962 9.68 -17.36 -3.63
CA PHE A 962 9.68 -17.16 -5.08
C PHE A 962 8.38 -17.69 -5.72
N SER A 963 7.94 -17.08 -6.83
CA SER A 963 6.66 -17.39 -7.53
C SER A 963 6.40 -18.88 -7.82
N GLY A 964 7.43 -19.67 -8.11
CA GLY A 964 7.31 -21.12 -8.31
C GLY A 964 6.86 -21.89 -7.04
N MET A 965 7.26 -21.45 -5.85
CA MET A 965 6.84 -22.08 -4.59
C MET A 965 5.41 -21.70 -4.21
N HIS A 966 4.93 -20.51 -4.60
CA HIS A 966 3.53 -20.12 -4.43
C HIS A 966 2.59 -21.08 -5.18
N LEU A 967 2.87 -21.38 -6.45
CA LEU A 967 2.06 -22.34 -7.22
C LEU A 967 2.14 -23.76 -6.63
N HIS A 968 3.30 -24.20 -6.13
CA HIS A 968 3.41 -25.50 -5.47
C HIS A 968 2.60 -25.58 -4.17
N PHE A 969 2.68 -24.53 -3.32
CA PHE A 969 1.85 -24.41 -2.11
C PHE A 969 0.36 -24.46 -2.46
N VAL A 970 -0.11 -23.77 -3.50
CA VAL A 970 -1.51 -23.86 -3.96
C VAL A 970 -1.89 -25.30 -4.30
N GLU A 971 -1.04 -26.03 -5.04
CA GLU A 971 -1.33 -27.42 -5.39
C GLU A 971 -1.40 -28.36 -4.19
N THR A 972 -0.48 -28.24 -3.22
CA THR A 972 -0.49 -29.08 -2.00
C THR A 972 -1.66 -28.70 -1.09
N TRP A 973 -1.84 -27.40 -0.82
CA TRP A 973 -2.92 -26.86 0.00
C TRP A 973 -4.29 -27.32 -0.50
N MET A 974 -4.57 -27.15 -1.81
CA MET A 974 -5.81 -27.65 -2.39
C MET A 974 -5.94 -29.18 -2.34
N GLN A 975 -4.86 -29.92 -2.61
CA GLN A 975 -4.91 -31.37 -2.65
C GLN A 975 -5.15 -31.99 -1.27
N ASP A 976 -4.55 -31.44 -0.21
CA ASP A 976 -4.68 -31.94 1.15
C ASP A 976 -6.09 -31.69 1.72
N HIS A 977 -6.65 -30.49 1.49
CA HIS A 977 -8.03 -30.19 1.89
C HIS A 977 -9.06 -31.04 1.13
N MET A 978 -8.86 -31.29 -0.17
CA MET A 978 -9.70 -32.22 -0.92
C MET A 978 -9.55 -33.66 -0.42
N ASN A 979 -8.33 -34.12 -0.11
CA ASN A 979 -8.11 -35.44 0.46
C ASN A 979 -8.88 -35.62 1.78
N ASP A 980 -8.84 -34.62 2.66
CA ASP A 980 -9.52 -34.69 3.95
C ASP A 980 -11.04 -34.61 3.82
N ALA A 981 -11.54 -33.82 2.87
CA ALA A 981 -12.97 -33.76 2.59
C ALA A 981 -13.52 -35.04 1.93
N ASP A 982 -12.72 -35.71 1.10
CA ASP A 982 -13.05 -37.02 0.50
C ASP A 982 -12.91 -38.20 1.51
N ASN A 983 -11.97 -38.15 2.46
CA ASN A 983 -11.65 -39.31 3.33
C ASN A 983 -12.08 -39.16 4.80
N ILE A 984 -12.39 -37.95 5.29
CA ILE A 984 -12.68 -37.67 6.71
C ILE A 984 -14.03 -36.96 6.90
N LEU A 985 -14.41 -36.04 6.01
CA LEU A 985 -15.60 -35.17 6.19
C LEU A 985 -16.82 -35.55 5.31
N ASP A 986 -16.64 -36.37 4.26
CA ASP A 986 -17.65 -36.70 3.21
C ASP A 986 -18.40 -35.45 2.68
N MET A 987 -17.70 -34.34 2.47
CA MET A 987 -18.33 -33.07 2.09
C MET A 987 -17.65 -32.39 0.88
N PRO A 988 -18.37 -31.49 0.18
CA PRO A 988 -17.77 -30.62 -0.81
C PRO A 988 -16.73 -29.68 -0.18
N VAL A 989 -15.70 -29.32 -0.94
CA VAL A 989 -14.80 -28.19 -0.67
C VAL A 989 -15.06 -27.09 -1.69
N VAL A 990 -15.20 -25.86 -1.21
CA VAL A 990 -15.19 -24.64 -2.00
C VAL A 990 -13.98 -23.80 -1.57
N PHE A 991 -13.13 -23.46 -2.53
CA PHE A 991 -12.03 -22.52 -2.31
C PHE A 991 -12.59 -21.09 -2.37
N GLY A 992 -13.14 -20.65 -1.23
CA GLY A 992 -14.03 -19.49 -1.07
C GLY A 992 -13.39 -18.13 -1.33
N GLU A 993 -12.07 -18.03 -1.22
CA GLU A 993 -11.28 -16.90 -1.70
C GLU A 993 -9.96 -17.41 -2.26
N PHE A 994 -9.60 -16.99 -3.48
CA PHE A 994 -8.26 -17.20 -4.02
C PHE A 994 -7.87 -16.03 -4.92
N GLY A 995 -6.60 -15.59 -4.85
CA GLY A 995 -6.11 -14.49 -5.68
C GLY A 995 -4.61 -14.28 -5.51
N VAL A 996 -4.08 -13.30 -6.25
CA VAL A 996 -2.72 -12.79 -6.04
C VAL A 996 -2.67 -11.29 -6.31
N SER A 997 -2.04 -10.54 -5.42
CA SER A 997 -2.02 -9.07 -5.42
C SER A 997 -0.99 -8.51 -6.40
N LEU A 998 -1.42 -7.63 -7.29
CA LEU A 998 -0.53 -6.87 -8.19
C LEU A 998 0.08 -5.62 -7.52
N ARG A 999 -0.16 -5.41 -6.22
CA ARG A 999 0.54 -4.40 -5.40
C ARG A 999 1.83 -4.93 -4.78
N ASP A 1000 2.08 -6.23 -4.86
CA ASP A 1000 3.35 -6.84 -4.51
C ASP A 1000 4.10 -7.15 -5.82
N GLU A 1001 5.18 -6.40 -6.07
CA GLU A 1001 5.99 -6.45 -7.31
C GLU A 1001 6.54 -7.84 -7.64
N ARG A 1002 6.47 -8.81 -6.70
CA ARG A 1002 6.82 -10.22 -6.94
C ARG A 1002 5.82 -10.95 -7.86
N PHE A 1003 4.62 -10.42 -8.07
CA PHE A 1003 3.56 -11.05 -8.85
C PHE A 1003 3.12 -10.19 -10.02
N THR A 1004 3.42 -10.66 -11.23
CA THR A 1004 2.97 -10.04 -12.47
C THR A 1004 1.55 -10.50 -12.83
N LEU A 1005 0.94 -9.87 -13.85
CA LEU A 1005 -0.31 -10.36 -14.43
C LEU A 1005 -0.20 -11.82 -14.91
N GLU A 1006 0.94 -12.21 -15.47
CA GLU A 1006 1.22 -13.59 -15.87
C GLU A 1006 1.28 -14.56 -14.65
N CYS A 1007 1.76 -14.09 -13.48
CA CYS A 1007 1.66 -14.86 -12.25
C CYS A 1007 0.20 -15.05 -11.82
N ARG A 1008 -0.65 -14.02 -11.92
CA ARG A 1008 -2.09 -14.10 -11.64
C ARG A 1008 -2.79 -15.08 -12.59
N GLU A 1009 -2.52 -15.01 -13.88
CA GLU A 1009 -3.06 -15.93 -14.89
C GLU A 1009 -2.67 -17.40 -14.60
N LYS A 1010 -1.40 -17.65 -14.26
CA LYS A 1010 -0.89 -18.98 -13.87
C LYS A 1010 -1.50 -19.48 -12.56
N PHE A 1011 -1.76 -18.59 -11.60
CA PHE A 1011 -2.39 -18.89 -10.31
C PHE A 1011 -3.85 -19.33 -10.50
N ILE A 1012 -4.65 -18.51 -11.18
CA ILE A 1012 -6.06 -18.82 -11.51
C ILE A 1012 -6.15 -20.12 -12.32
N SER A 1013 -5.30 -20.26 -13.35
CA SER A 1013 -5.23 -21.49 -14.16
C SER A 1013 -4.85 -22.73 -13.36
N THR A 1014 -4.07 -22.59 -12.27
CA THR A 1014 -3.68 -23.70 -11.40
C THR A 1014 -4.83 -24.15 -10.50
N VAL A 1015 -5.54 -23.21 -9.88
CA VAL A 1015 -6.75 -23.48 -9.08
C VAL A 1015 -7.82 -24.18 -9.93
N HIS A 1016 -8.14 -23.62 -11.09
CA HIS A 1016 -9.12 -24.17 -12.03
C HIS A 1016 -8.72 -25.55 -12.58
N ARG A 1017 -7.40 -25.78 -12.79
CA ARG A 1017 -6.86 -27.09 -13.17
C ARG A 1017 -6.99 -28.12 -12.05
N MET A 1018 -6.81 -27.74 -10.78
CA MET A 1018 -6.95 -28.65 -9.64
C MET A 1018 -8.42 -29.05 -9.42
N LEU A 1019 -9.36 -28.10 -9.52
CA LEU A 1019 -10.80 -28.42 -9.50
C LEU A 1019 -11.22 -29.31 -10.68
N PHE A 1020 -10.75 -29.03 -11.89
CA PHE A 1020 -11.04 -29.88 -13.04
C PHE A 1020 -10.49 -31.32 -12.87
N LYS A 1021 -9.27 -31.48 -12.31
CA LYS A 1021 -8.74 -32.80 -11.93
C LYS A 1021 -9.63 -33.51 -10.89
N SER A 1022 -10.16 -32.77 -9.91
CA SER A 1022 -11.06 -33.31 -8.88
C SER A 1022 -12.40 -33.77 -9.47
N ARG A 1023 -13.04 -32.93 -10.30
CA ARG A 1023 -14.25 -33.25 -11.09
C ARG A 1023 -14.09 -34.51 -11.92
N MET A 1024 -12.98 -34.65 -12.66
CA MET A 1024 -12.69 -35.84 -13.48
C MET A 1024 -12.50 -37.13 -12.66
N ARG A 1025 -12.24 -37.02 -11.34
CA ARG A 1025 -12.16 -38.14 -10.39
C ARG A 1025 -13.42 -38.29 -9.51
N ARG A 1026 -14.43 -37.44 -9.71
CA ARG A 1026 -15.63 -37.29 -8.87
C ARG A 1026 -15.36 -36.91 -7.39
N GLY A 1027 -14.20 -36.34 -7.08
CA GLY A 1027 -13.82 -35.97 -5.71
C GLY A 1027 -14.55 -34.75 -5.14
N SER A 1028 -14.11 -34.33 -3.95
CA SER A 1028 -14.67 -33.27 -3.11
C SER A 1028 -14.44 -31.84 -3.60
N GLY A 1029 -13.51 -31.62 -4.53
CA GLY A 1029 -13.23 -30.28 -5.07
C GLY A 1029 -14.39 -29.78 -5.94
N ARG A 1030 -15.32 -29.03 -5.35
CA ARG A 1030 -16.59 -28.65 -5.99
C ARG A 1030 -16.71 -27.18 -6.36
N GLY A 1031 -15.72 -26.35 -6.01
CA GLY A 1031 -15.62 -25.05 -6.64
C GLY A 1031 -14.56 -24.09 -6.09
N SER A 1032 -14.53 -22.91 -6.68
CA SER A 1032 -13.69 -21.78 -6.24
C SER A 1032 -14.31 -20.43 -6.59
N LEU A 1033 -13.98 -19.42 -5.79
CA LEU A 1033 -14.45 -18.05 -5.94
C LEU A 1033 -13.26 -17.07 -6.01
N LEU A 1034 -13.09 -16.42 -7.16
CA LEU A 1034 -11.98 -15.49 -7.39
C LEU A 1034 -12.09 -14.26 -6.47
N TRP A 1035 -11.04 -13.96 -5.71
CA TRP A 1035 -10.88 -12.68 -5.04
C TRP A 1035 -10.06 -11.74 -5.93
N GLN A 1036 -10.61 -10.65 -6.48
CA GLN A 1036 -12.04 -10.25 -6.46
C GLN A 1036 -12.44 -9.53 -7.76
N LEU A 1037 -13.70 -9.64 -8.17
CA LEU A 1037 -14.19 -8.91 -9.35
C LEU A 1037 -14.65 -7.50 -9.00
N PHE A 1038 -14.37 -6.58 -9.92
CA PHE A 1038 -14.84 -5.20 -9.88
C PHE A 1038 -15.33 -4.73 -11.26
N PRO A 1039 -16.38 -3.90 -11.32
CA PRO A 1039 -16.78 -3.18 -12.53
C PRO A 1039 -15.84 -1.99 -12.81
N GLU A 1040 -15.90 -1.38 -14.00
CA GLU A 1040 -14.93 -0.34 -14.39
C GLU A 1040 -15.08 0.95 -13.55
N GLY A 1041 -13.96 1.65 -13.28
CA GLY A 1041 -13.95 2.96 -12.62
C GLY A 1041 -14.01 2.90 -11.09
N THR A 1042 -13.98 1.69 -10.52
CA THR A 1042 -13.94 1.46 -9.07
C THR A 1042 -12.51 1.21 -8.55
N ASP A 1043 -11.50 1.54 -9.36
CA ASP A 1043 -10.07 1.28 -9.14
C ASP A 1043 -9.54 1.89 -7.82
N HIS A 1044 -10.28 2.84 -7.23
CA HIS A 1044 -10.03 3.44 -5.92
C HIS A 1044 -10.40 2.57 -4.71
N MET A 1045 -11.07 1.44 -4.92
CA MET A 1045 -11.41 0.42 -3.89
C MET A 1045 -10.67 -0.91 -4.09
N ASP A 1046 -9.77 -0.96 -5.07
CA ASP A 1046 -8.81 -2.07 -5.21
C ASP A 1046 -8.00 -2.23 -3.91
N ASP A 1047 -7.75 -3.47 -3.50
CA ASP A 1047 -6.83 -3.87 -2.44
C ASP A 1047 -5.49 -4.41 -2.99
N GLY A 1048 -5.42 -4.57 -4.31
CA GLY A 1048 -4.36 -5.15 -5.11
C GLY A 1048 -4.82 -6.42 -5.84
N TYR A 1049 -5.94 -7.02 -5.42
CA TYR A 1049 -6.49 -8.25 -5.99
C TYR A 1049 -7.58 -8.00 -7.05
N ALA A 1050 -7.95 -6.75 -7.34
CA ALA A 1050 -9.03 -6.44 -8.28
C ALA A 1050 -8.79 -7.02 -9.69
N VAL A 1051 -9.83 -7.64 -10.24
CA VAL A 1051 -9.92 -8.05 -11.64
C VAL A 1051 -11.16 -7.37 -12.24
N ILE A 1052 -10.94 -6.58 -13.29
CA ILE A 1052 -11.99 -5.93 -14.09
C ILE A 1052 -12.01 -6.67 -15.43
N LEU A 1053 -13.10 -7.38 -15.76
CA LEU A 1053 -13.10 -8.34 -16.87
C LEU A 1053 -13.02 -7.63 -18.22
N SER A 1054 -13.74 -6.51 -18.37
CA SER A 1054 -13.62 -5.58 -19.51
C SER A 1054 -12.21 -5.03 -19.75
N LYS A 1055 -11.31 -5.05 -18.75
CA LYS A 1055 -9.89 -4.65 -18.88
C LYS A 1055 -8.92 -5.84 -19.00
N SER A 1056 -9.38 -7.08 -18.89
CA SER A 1056 -8.51 -8.27 -18.83
C SER A 1056 -9.06 -9.43 -19.67
N GLU A 1057 -8.84 -9.36 -20.99
CA GLU A 1057 -9.15 -10.43 -21.93
C GLU A 1057 -8.49 -11.78 -21.57
N PRO A 1058 -7.21 -11.86 -21.15
CA PRO A 1058 -6.59 -13.14 -20.78
C PRO A 1058 -7.30 -13.83 -19.60
N ILE A 1059 -7.62 -13.08 -18.54
CA ILE A 1059 -8.33 -13.64 -17.39
C ILE A 1059 -9.76 -14.01 -17.77
N SER A 1060 -10.48 -13.15 -18.50
CA SER A 1060 -11.84 -13.44 -18.99
C SER A 1060 -11.89 -14.74 -19.83
N ASN A 1061 -10.88 -14.98 -20.66
CA ASN A 1061 -10.72 -16.23 -21.42
C ASN A 1061 -10.41 -17.43 -20.51
N ILE A 1062 -9.57 -17.29 -19.47
CA ILE A 1062 -9.30 -18.35 -18.48
C ILE A 1062 -10.56 -18.73 -17.70
N LEU A 1063 -11.38 -17.75 -17.30
CA LEU A 1063 -12.65 -17.96 -16.61
C LEU A 1063 -13.65 -18.65 -17.54
N SER A 1064 -13.93 -18.08 -18.72
CA SER A 1064 -14.88 -18.65 -19.69
C SER A 1064 -14.52 -20.08 -20.12
N LEU A 1065 -13.23 -20.35 -20.34
CA LEU A 1065 -12.75 -21.70 -20.65
C LEU A 1065 -12.91 -22.68 -19.48
N HIS A 1066 -12.88 -22.22 -18.22
CA HIS A 1066 -13.18 -23.09 -17.08
C HIS A 1066 -14.69 -23.36 -16.97
N SER A 1067 -15.53 -22.32 -17.11
CA SER A 1067 -17.00 -22.45 -17.15
C SER A 1067 -17.44 -23.48 -18.19
N GLN A 1068 -16.93 -23.36 -19.44
CA GLN A 1068 -17.20 -24.33 -20.51
C GLN A 1068 -16.77 -25.76 -20.13
N LYS A 1069 -15.57 -25.93 -19.55
CA LYS A 1069 -15.08 -27.24 -19.07
C LYS A 1069 -15.92 -27.85 -17.95
N LEU A 1070 -16.55 -27.03 -17.11
CA LEU A 1070 -17.47 -27.47 -16.06
C LEU A 1070 -18.89 -27.76 -16.59
N GLN A 1071 -19.33 -27.06 -17.63
CA GLN A 1071 -20.63 -27.25 -18.30
C GLN A 1071 -20.65 -28.47 -19.25
N LEU A 1072 -19.50 -28.83 -19.86
CA LEU A 1072 -19.39 -30.03 -20.69
C LEU A 1072 -19.74 -31.30 -19.88
N GLN A 1073 -20.92 -31.87 -20.16
CA GLN A 1073 -21.52 -33.00 -19.42
C GLN A 1073 -21.75 -34.20 -20.34
N SER A 1074 -21.52 -35.41 -19.81
CA SER A 1074 -22.15 -36.68 -20.23
C SER A 1074 -22.32 -36.96 -21.74
N SER A 1075 -21.23 -37.24 -22.46
CA SER A 1075 -21.29 -37.80 -23.83
C SER A 1075 -20.14 -38.75 -24.21
N PHE A 1076 -19.26 -39.13 -23.28
CA PHE A 1076 -18.04 -39.91 -23.56
C PHE A 1076 -17.67 -40.93 -22.46
N CYS A 1077 -18.65 -41.41 -21.68
CA CYS A 1077 -18.43 -42.41 -20.62
C CYS A 1077 -19.58 -43.44 -20.50
N GLU A 1078 -20.28 -43.73 -21.60
CA GLU A 1078 -21.17 -44.89 -21.75
C GLU A 1078 -21.04 -45.46 -23.19
N ASP A 1079 -19.85 -45.97 -23.50
CA ASP A 1079 -19.53 -46.97 -24.56
C ASP A 1079 -18.08 -47.46 -24.33
#